data_AF-A0A7J7MYG6-F1
#
_entry.id   AF-A0A7J7MYG6-F1
#
_cell.length_a   1.000
_cell.length_b   1.000
_cell.length_c   1.000
_cell.angle_alpha   90.00
_cell.angle_beta   90.00
_cell.angle_gamma   90.00
#
_symmetry.space_group_name_H-M   'P 1'
#
loop_
_entity.id
_entity.type
_entity.pdbx_description
1 polymer ?
#
loop_
_entity_poly.entity_id
_entity_poly.type
_entity_poly.pdbx_seq_one_letter_code
_entity_poly.pdbx_strand_id
1 'polypeptide(L)'
;MSSLDAFFSDAIYSSYILLGDVQDLVHNIKPLMHVALFIFAVAPSMVKKLEDLMPVLFNCFQELAPSVCLMPQVDEQSLECMSFVLQSIDLAVKFFVYGIDRRLSGFEVSGPCMHKKPDGGVWGETVMPMLLKKLEEVFPVGSVNHHTEKVDDRYNVLNVGIVMIFLHFGEWIYTPTILMEKFMQFIESMLSGQIFSTKKYNKALRKEYLVSLLPFIPRLLSQAASSWKSGLLQVFTSAFKGCRPESSLCLAFLSAIEEMLLPSHRHGTLFIDASDLELIGHQIAWIQELPDFLVRLGNDHPSSSKACNLYVTLLCQAVLQLQLRLGQCAPMSTSLASEYDSTQYSLREFYCTFLDGEGEGIRYGPFVKLPKDCQELAVSCLYYFSNLDPLFLKTLACCCLCKDLETFTLFRIIEVLQASYKSGHIQIADHISFFITILAHFKVSPEKSSPGTENEGKNSTHKTFKAITSIICSCVSQMGDNALVHQMIHKTILYEMSLVPTLENACAMLRMLVLLDFGPTRLLDDNIISLSNSLWSYLMDAAYYSPELSEVSTSCNQMEIYEYLLLPCLILFDRSDRLLTLVLNLMGSSIVETNSVASSLHDTQNDCARSRSIEAIASTLIFMHKEVKIQRILSSHKSEIGEILHNIFCLQSSKELSITLDERHKVKLAFNHLKTTTSRLHGWSCDDFRTS
;
A
#
# COMPACT_ATOMS: atom_id res chain seq x y z
N MET A 1 -42.97 -18.76 27.49
CA MET A 1 -42.10 -18.41 28.64
C MET A 1 -42.38 -19.32 29.83
N SER A 2 -43.60 -19.40 30.36
CA SER A 2 -43.94 -20.29 31.49
C SER A 2 -43.73 -21.80 31.24
N SER A 3 -43.91 -22.30 30.02
CA SER A 3 -43.64 -23.72 29.71
C SER A 3 -42.16 -24.03 29.49
N LEU A 4 -41.33 -23.02 29.20
CA LEU A 4 -39.88 -23.18 29.10
C LEU A 4 -39.25 -23.18 30.50
N ASP A 5 -39.70 -22.30 31.39
CA ASP A 5 -39.24 -22.28 32.78
C ASP A 5 -39.57 -23.59 33.51
N ALA A 6 -40.73 -24.19 33.24
CA ALA A 6 -41.09 -25.51 33.77
C ALA A 6 -40.19 -26.63 33.20
N PHE A 7 -39.89 -26.60 31.90
CA PHE A 7 -39.03 -27.58 31.26
C PHE A 7 -37.57 -27.50 31.73
N PHE A 8 -37.03 -26.30 31.93
CA PHE A 8 -35.68 -26.08 32.48
C PHE A 8 -35.61 -26.39 33.98
N SER A 9 -36.67 -26.10 34.74
CA SER A 9 -36.75 -26.47 36.15
C SER A 9 -36.83 -27.99 36.31
N ASP A 10 -37.66 -28.68 35.54
CA ASP A 10 -37.76 -30.15 35.59
C ASP A 10 -36.49 -30.84 35.07
N ALA A 11 -35.83 -30.31 34.04
CA ALA A 11 -34.56 -30.85 33.57
C ALA A 11 -33.45 -30.74 34.63
N ILE A 12 -33.31 -29.57 35.27
CA ILE A 12 -32.31 -29.34 36.33
C ILE A 12 -32.66 -30.14 37.59
N TYR A 13 -33.95 -30.26 37.94
CA TYR A 13 -34.41 -31.00 39.12
C TYR A 13 -34.30 -32.52 38.91
N SER A 14 -34.56 -33.03 37.70
CA SER A 14 -34.29 -34.43 37.33
C SER A 14 -32.80 -34.74 37.33
N SER A 15 -31.92 -33.81 36.95
CA SER A 15 -30.46 -33.97 37.08
C SER A 15 -29.97 -33.94 38.53
N TYR A 16 -30.69 -33.30 39.45
CA TYR A 16 -30.34 -33.21 40.87
C TYR A 16 -30.79 -34.44 41.69
N ILE A 17 -31.75 -35.24 41.19
CA ILE A 17 -32.34 -36.38 41.93
C ILE A 17 -31.74 -37.73 41.53
N LEU A 18 -31.14 -37.85 40.34
CA LEU A 18 -30.45 -39.06 39.88
C LEU A 18 -28.93 -38.95 40.12
N LEU A 19 -28.53 -38.82 41.39
CA LEU A 19 -27.11 -38.89 41.77
C LEU A 19 -26.67 -40.36 41.86
N GLY A 20 -25.91 -40.78 40.85
CA GLY A 20 -25.16 -42.03 40.87
C GLY A 20 -23.89 -41.95 40.03
N ASP A 21 -23.89 -41.17 38.94
CA ASP A 21 -22.76 -41.11 38.02
C ASP A 21 -22.50 -39.69 37.48
N VAL A 22 -21.27 -39.20 37.63
CA VAL A 22 -20.84 -37.84 37.22
C VAL A 22 -20.88 -37.67 35.69
N GLN A 23 -20.79 -38.77 34.93
CA GLN A 23 -20.92 -38.79 33.48
C GLN A 23 -22.33 -38.43 32.99
N ASP A 24 -23.38 -38.85 33.71
CA ASP A 24 -24.78 -38.57 33.34
C ASP A 24 -25.15 -37.09 33.57
N LEU A 25 -24.52 -36.42 34.54
CA LEU A 25 -24.69 -34.99 34.78
C LEU A 25 -24.17 -34.16 33.60
N VAL A 26 -22.99 -34.50 33.08
CA VAL A 26 -22.35 -33.74 31.99
C VAL A 26 -22.99 -34.02 30.63
N HIS A 27 -23.50 -35.24 30.39
CA HIS A 27 -24.22 -35.58 29.16
C HIS A 27 -25.55 -34.81 29.01
N ASN A 28 -26.25 -34.58 30.12
CA ASN A 28 -27.53 -33.85 30.14
C ASN A 28 -27.36 -32.31 30.11
N ILE A 29 -26.22 -31.78 30.57
CA ILE A 29 -25.94 -30.32 30.57
C ILE A 29 -25.47 -29.83 29.18
N LYS A 30 -24.85 -30.71 28.37
CA LYS A 30 -24.26 -30.39 27.06
C LYS A 30 -25.21 -29.66 26.07
N PRO A 31 -26.46 -30.10 25.85
CA PRO A 31 -27.41 -29.36 25.01
C PRO A 31 -28.04 -28.15 25.71
N LEU A 32 -28.15 -28.15 27.03
CA LEU A 32 -28.74 -27.04 27.81
C LEU A 32 -27.84 -25.79 27.78
N MET A 33 -26.52 -25.94 27.88
CA MET A 33 -25.60 -24.79 27.89
C MET A 33 -25.48 -24.10 26.52
N HIS A 34 -25.42 -24.85 25.43
CA HIS A 34 -25.39 -24.29 24.08
C HIS A 34 -26.67 -23.53 23.71
N VAL A 35 -27.83 -24.00 24.18
CA VAL A 35 -29.14 -23.37 23.92
C VAL A 35 -29.39 -22.19 24.86
N ALA A 36 -28.96 -22.27 26.11
CA ALA A 36 -29.18 -21.19 27.07
C ALA A 36 -28.32 -19.95 26.75
N LEU A 37 -27.11 -20.13 26.19
CA LEU A 37 -26.23 -19.04 25.72
C LEU A 37 -26.79 -18.15 24.62
N PHE A 38 -27.71 -18.66 23.80
CA PHE A 38 -28.39 -17.84 22.79
C PHE A 38 -29.52 -16.97 23.38
N ILE A 39 -29.97 -17.24 24.61
CA ILE A 39 -31.14 -16.62 25.25
C ILE A 39 -30.74 -15.71 26.45
N PHE A 40 -29.48 -15.72 26.89
CA PHE A 40 -29.01 -15.21 28.20
C PHE A 40 -28.97 -13.69 28.44
N ALA A 41 -29.50 -12.85 27.55
CA ALA A 41 -29.34 -11.39 27.67
C ALA A 41 -30.35 -10.65 28.59
N VAL A 42 -31.33 -11.30 29.25
CA VAL A 42 -32.51 -10.57 29.77
C VAL A 42 -33.00 -10.92 31.21
N ALA A 43 -32.38 -11.82 31.98
CA ALA A 43 -32.99 -12.29 33.26
C ALA A 43 -32.09 -12.21 34.52
N PRO A 44 -32.43 -11.38 35.54
CA PRO A 44 -31.76 -11.35 36.85
C PRO A 44 -31.82 -12.67 37.64
N SER A 45 -32.80 -13.52 37.37
CA SER A 45 -32.95 -14.84 38.00
C SER A 45 -31.86 -15.84 37.60
N MET A 46 -31.14 -15.58 36.50
CA MET A 46 -30.09 -16.48 36.00
C MET A 46 -28.71 -16.19 36.60
N VAL A 47 -28.44 -14.96 37.05
CA VAL A 47 -27.17 -14.61 37.73
C VAL A 47 -27.02 -15.43 39.00
N LYS A 48 -28.07 -15.48 39.84
CA LYS A 48 -28.08 -16.27 41.07
C LYS A 48 -27.92 -17.77 40.82
N LYS A 49 -28.55 -18.31 39.76
CA LYS A 49 -28.38 -19.72 39.37
C LYS A 49 -26.95 -20.02 38.92
N LEU A 50 -26.30 -19.09 38.22
CA LEU A 50 -24.91 -19.22 37.81
C LEU A 50 -23.96 -19.15 39.01
N GLU A 51 -24.23 -18.23 39.94
CA GLU A 51 -23.56 -18.14 41.24
C GLU A 51 -23.67 -19.47 42.02
N ASP A 52 -24.86 -20.05 42.12
CA ASP A 52 -25.06 -21.33 42.82
C ASP A 52 -24.38 -22.53 42.11
N LEU A 53 -24.28 -22.50 40.77
CA LEU A 53 -23.68 -23.56 39.96
C LEU A 53 -22.14 -23.57 40.00
N MET A 54 -21.52 -22.39 40.12
CA MET A 54 -20.05 -22.26 40.05
C MET A 54 -19.32 -23.11 41.11
N PRO A 55 -19.67 -23.08 42.42
CA PRO A 55 -19.03 -23.94 43.41
C PRO A 55 -19.15 -25.43 43.09
N VAL A 56 -20.26 -25.86 42.47
CA VAL A 56 -20.48 -27.26 42.05
C VAL A 56 -19.52 -27.63 40.91
N LEU A 57 -19.36 -26.76 39.91
CA LEU A 57 -18.44 -27.00 38.80
C LEU A 57 -16.98 -27.09 39.26
N PHE A 58 -16.55 -26.18 40.15
CA PHE A 58 -15.19 -26.22 40.71
C PHE A 58 -14.95 -27.46 41.58
N ASN A 59 -15.93 -27.86 42.41
CA ASN A 59 -15.84 -29.08 43.20
C ASN A 59 -15.77 -30.33 42.31
N CYS A 60 -16.62 -30.40 41.29
CA CYS A 60 -16.62 -31.49 40.32
C CYS A 60 -15.25 -31.64 39.63
N PHE A 61 -14.65 -30.52 39.21
CA PHE A 61 -13.30 -30.55 38.64
C PHE A 61 -12.23 -31.03 39.65
N GLN A 62 -12.29 -30.54 40.89
CA GLN A 62 -11.36 -30.91 41.95
C GLN A 62 -11.46 -32.39 42.34
N GLU A 63 -12.66 -32.98 42.35
CA GLU A 63 -12.88 -34.39 42.63
C GLU A 63 -12.42 -35.31 41.49
N LEU A 64 -12.57 -34.86 40.24
CA LEU A 64 -12.14 -35.62 39.06
C LEU A 64 -10.62 -35.59 38.86
N ALA A 65 -9.93 -34.52 39.26
CA ALA A 65 -8.52 -34.33 38.97
C ALA A 65 -7.57 -35.42 39.53
N PRO A 66 -7.65 -35.83 40.81
CA PRO A 66 -6.78 -36.88 41.36
C PRO A 66 -6.99 -38.23 40.67
N SER A 67 -8.24 -38.57 40.35
CA SER A 67 -8.63 -39.83 39.71
C SER A 67 -8.04 -39.94 38.31
N VAL A 68 -8.02 -38.85 37.54
CA VAL A 68 -7.44 -38.84 36.19
C VAL A 68 -5.91 -38.80 36.24
N CYS A 69 -5.30 -38.04 37.17
CA CYS A 69 -3.84 -37.96 37.29
C CYS A 69 -3.15 -39.24 37.75
N LEU A 70 -3.87 -40.18 38.39
CA LEU A 70 -3.32 -41.46 38.86
C LEU A 70 -3.44 -42.60 37.83
N MET A 71 -4.13 -42.37 36.70
CA MET A 71 -4.37 -43.39 35.68
C MET A 71 -3.20 -43.45 34.67
N PRO A 72 -2.62 -44.64 34.40
CA PRO A 72 -1.53 -44.79 33.42
C PRO A 72 -1.97 -44.56 31.97
N GLN A 73 -3.27 -44.65 31.66
CA GLN A 73 -3.87 -44.19 30.42
C GLN A 73 -5.18 -43.47 30.75
N VAL A 74 -5.29 -42.20 30.35
CA VAL A 74 -6.51 -41.41 30.53
C VAL A 74 -7.62 -41.92 29.61
N ASP A 75 -8.79 -42.18 30.16
CA ASP A 75 -9.99 -42.45 29.39
C ASP A 75 -10.49 -41.17 28.70
N GLU A 76 -10.82 -41.29 27.42
CA GLU A 76 -11.19 -40.14 26.59
C GLU A 76 -12.44 -39.42 27.11
N GLN A 77 -13.37 -40.18 27.73
CA GLN A 77 -14.62 -39.66 28.27
C GLN A 77 -14.43 -38.79 29.52
N SER A 78 -13.61 -39.20 30.50
CA SER A 78 -13.36 -38.36 31.68
C SER A 78 -12.59 -37.09 31.33
N LEU A 79 -11.67 -37.14 30.35
CA LEU A 79 -10.99 -35.94 29.86
C LEU A 79 -11.97 -34.98 29.14
N GLU A 80 -12.85 -35.51 28.29
CA GLU A 80 -13.89 -34.71 27.63
C GLU A 80 -14.80 -34.05 28.67
N CYS A 81 -15.18 -34.80 29.71
CA CYS A 81 -15.95 -34.33 30.86
C CYS A 81 -15.24 -33.17 31.60
N MET A 82 -13.97 -33.35 31.98
CA MET A 82 -13.17 -32.30 32.63
C MET A 82 -13.01 -31.05 31.74
N SER A 83 -12.85 -31.24 30.42
CA SER A 83 -12.79 -30.14 29.46
C SER A 83 -14.10 -29.35 29.42
N PHE A 84 -15.25 -30.03 29.41
CA PHE A 84 -16.56 -29.36 29.47
C PHE A 84 -16.78 -28.59 30.77
N VAL A 85 -16.35 -29.17 31.91
CA VAL A 85 -16.44 -28.48 33.19
C VAL A 85 -15.62 -27.18 33.15
N LEU A 86 -14.38 -27.23 32.65
CA LEU A 86 -13.55 -26.02 32.49
C LEU A 86 -14.14 -25.01 31.50
N GLN A 87 -14.67 -25.45 30.36
CA GLN A 87 -15.35 -24.56 29.41
C GLN A 87 -16.57 -23.88 30.04
N SER A 88 -17.33 -24.62 30.85
CA SER A 88 -18.50 -24.10 31.55
C SER A 88 -18.11 -23.04 32.58
N ILE A 89 -17.01 -23.29 33.30
CA ILE A 89 -16.41 -22.31 34.22
C ILE A 89 -15.95 -21.08 33.42
N ASP A 90 -15.14 -21.23 32.37
CA ASP A 90 -14.62 -20.12 31.56
C ASP A 90 -15.73 -19.22 30.98
N LEU A 91 -16.82 -19.82 30.49
CA LEU A 91 -17.99 -19.08 30.00
C LEU A 91 -18.69 -18.29 31.11
N ALA A 92 -18.85 -18.89 32.29
CA ALA A 92 -19.41 -18.20 33.45
C ALA A 92 -18.52 -17.03 33.88
N VAL A 93 -17.20 -17.23 33.88
CA VAL A 93 -16.21 -16.20 34.19
C VAL A 93 -16.28 -15.03 33.22
N LYS A 94 -16.26 -15.28 31.90
CA LYS A 94 -16.42 -14.24 30.88
C LYS A 94 -17.71 -13.44 31.05
N PHE A 95 -18.80 -14.11 31.42
CA PHE A 95 -20.08 -13.46 31.70
C PHE A 95 -19.98 -12.52 32.92
N PHE A 96 -19.37 -12.97 34.01
CA PHE A 96 -19.17 -12.13 35.19
C PHE A 96 -18.29 -10.91 34.87
N VAL A 97 -17.17 -11.10 34.15
CA VAL A 97 -16.27 -10.01 33.73
C VAL A 97 -17.01 -8.99 32.86
N TYR A 98 -17.77 -9.44 31.85
CA TYR A 98 -18.58 -8.56 31.00
C TYR A 98 -19.65 -7.79 31.78
N GLY A 99 -20.30 -8.45 32.75
CA GLY A 99 -21.30 -7.85 33.62
C GLY A 99 -20.74 -6.78 34.57
N ILE A 100 -19.46 -6.87 34.95
CA ILE A 100 -18.78 -5.91 35.81
C ILE A 100 -18.30 -4.68 35.00
N ASP A 101 -17.72 -4.90 33.82
CA ASP A 101 -17.24 -3.82 32.93
C ASP A 101 -18.38 -2.86 32.50
N ARG A 102 -19.59 -3.39 32.30
CA ARG A 102 -20.80 -2.58 32.01
C ARG A 102 -21.27 -1.72 33.19
N ARG A 103 -20.97 -2.12 34.43
CA ARG A 103 -21.35 -1.35 35.63
C ARG A 103 -20.40 -0.18 35.88
N LEU A 104 -19.14 -0.28 35.45
CA LEU A 104 -18.11 0.74 35.64
C LEU A 104 -18.05 1.77 34.51
N SER A 105 -18.46 1.42 33.30
CA SER A 105 -18.43 2.29 32.11
C SER A 105 -19.60 3.29 31.98
N GLY A 106 -20.48 3.42 32.98
CA GLY A 106 -21.42 4.53 33.10
C GLY A 106 -22.53 4.63 32.03
N PHE A 107 -22.70 3.63 31.15
CA PHE A 107 -23.84 3.59 30.21
C PHE A 107 -25.12 3.12 30.94
N GLU A 108 -25.78 4.08 31.60
CA GLU A 108 -27.18 3.94 32.02
C GLU A 108 -28.09 3.89 30.79
N VAL A 109 -28.36 2.70 30.27
CA VAL A 109 -29.63 2.48 29.56
C VAL A 109 -30.67 2.24 30.66
N SER A 110 -31.49 3.25 30.86
CA SER A 110 -32.62 3.26 31.77
C SER A 110 -33.59 2.10 31.44
N GLY A 111 -33.50 1.03 32.23
CA GLY A 111 -34.49 -0.03 32.34
C GLY A 111 -34.81 -0.25 33.83
N PRO A 112 -36.08 -0.43 34.21
CA PRO A 112 -36.49 -0.33 35.61
C PRO A 112 -36.07 -1.55 36.43
N CYS A 113 -35.66 -1.28 37.68
CA CYS A 113 -35.33 -2.21 38.78
C CYS A 113 -33.85 -2.67 38.78
N MET A 114 -33.00 -2.24 39.72
CA MET A 114 -32.97 -2.71 41.10
C MET A 114 -32.34 -1.68 42.07
N HIS A 115 -33.17 -1.01 42.87
CA HIS A 115 -32.71 -0.39 44.13
C HIS A 115 -32.67 -1.46 45.22
N LYS A 116 -31.61 -2.28 45.22
CA LYS A 116 -31.10 -2.99 46.42
C LYS A 116 -29.59 -3.21 46.23
N LYS A 117 -28.76 -2.58 47.06
CA LYS A 117 -27.50 -3.22 47.49
C LYS A 117 -27.95 -4.50 48.22
N PRO A 118 -27.53 -5.69 47.79
CA PRO A 118 -26.40 -6.34 48.45
C PRO A 118 -25.59 -7.31 47.53
N ASP A 119 -24.49 -7.85 48.04
CA ASP A 119 -23.77 -9.06 47.59
C ASP A 119 -22.98 -9.05 46.26
N GLY A 120 -23.19 -8.11 45.34
CA GLY A 120 -22.41 -8.04 44.09
C GLY A 120 -20.90 -7.83 44.28
N GLY A 121 -20.45 -7.30 45.43
CA GLY A 121 -19.03 -7.17 45.79
C GLY A 121 -18.43 -8.44 46.41
N VAL A 122 -19.25 -9.26 47.09
CA VAL A 122 -18.79 -10.46 47.81
C VAL A 122 -18.36 -11.56 46.83
N TRP A 123 -19.04 -11.66 45.68
CA TRP A 123 -18.71 -12.64 44.65
C TRP A 123 -17.35 -12.40 44.00
N GLY A 124 -17.05 -11.15 43.64
CA GLY A 124 -15.77 -10.76 43.04
C GLY A 124 -14.61 -10.74 44.04
N GLU A 125 -14.84 -10.25 45.27
CA GLU A 125 -13.78 -10.02 46.25
C GLU A 125 -13.46 -11.24 47.13
N THR A 126 -14.40 -12.18 47.32
CA THR A 126 -14.23 -13.29 48.30
C THR A 126 -14.54 -14.68 47.76
N VAL A 127 -15.65 -14.87 47.04
CA VAL A 127 -16.07 -16.22 46.58
C VAL A 127 -15.25 -16.70 45.40
N MET A 128 -15.05 -15.87 44.37
CA MET A 128 -14.26 -16.26 43.19
C MET A 128 -12.78 -16.55 43.50
N PRO A 129 -12.05 -15.76 44.31
CA PRO A 129 -10.69 -16.12 44.73
C PRO A 129 -10.62 -17.47 45.44
N MET A 130 -11.61 -17.80 46.29
CA MET A 130 -11.68 -19.09 46.98
C MET A 130 -11.91 -20.25 46.01
N LEU A 131 -12.73 -20.07 44.98
CA LEU A 131 -12.95 -21.07 43.94
C LEU A 131 -11.71 -21.24 43.05
N LEU A 132 -11.07 -20.14 42.63
CA LEU A 132 -9.84 -20.18 41.84
C LEU A 132 -8.70 -20.90 42.56
N LYS A 133 -8.59 -20.77 43.88
CA LYS A 133 -7.62 -21.53 44.69
C LYS A 133 -7.73 -23.04 44.47
N LYS A 134 -8.93 -23.57 44.23
CA LYS A 134 -9.13 -25.01 43.93
C LYS A 134 -8.53 -25.43 42.59
N LEU A 135 -8.54 -24.54 41.59
CA LEU A 135 -7.87 -24.79 40.31
C LEU A 135 -6.35 -24.61 40.42
N GLU A 136 -5.88 -23.67 41.25
CA GLU A 136 -4.46 -23.47 41.53
C GLU A 136 -3.81 -24.73 42.15
N GLU A 137 -4.48 -25.37 43.12
CA GLU A 137 -3.99 -26.59 43.77
C GLU A 137 -3.82 -27.77 42.81
N VAL A 138 -4.56 -27.76 41.71
CA VAL A 138 -4.57 -28.82 40.69
C VAL A 138 -3.61 -28.52 39.52
N PHE A 139 -3.11 -27.29 39.40
CA PHE A 139 -2.28 -26.86 38.28
C PHE A 139 -0.76 -27.02 38.53
N PRO A 140 0.01 -27.58 37.57
CA PRO A 140 -0.42 -28.18 36.31
C PRO A 140 -0.95 -29.61 36.49
N VAL A 141 -2.01 -29.94 35.75
CA VAL A 141 -2.62 -31.28 35.75
C VAL A 141 -1.61 -32.28 35.22
N GLY A 142 -1.34 -33.33 36.01
CA GLY A 142 -0.46 -34.45 35.62
C GLY A 142 1.01 -34.35 36.04
N SER A 143 1.38 -33.43 36.95
CA SER A 143 2.80 -33.22 37.33
C SER A 143 3.36 -34.19 38.39
N VAL A 144 2.58 -35.17 38.86
CA VAL A 144 3.00 -36.04 39.96
C VAL A 144 3.69 -37.30 39.40
N ASN A 145 5.01 -37.23 39.24
CA ASN A 145 5.94 -38.37 39.14
C ASN A 145 5.85 -39.30 37.91
N HIS A 146 6.02 -38.79 36.69
CA HIS A 146 6.36 -39.64 35.55
C HIS A 146 7.67 -39.21 34.88
N HIS A 147 8.76 -39.89 35.27
CA HIS A 147 10.09 -39.87 34.65
C HIS A 147 10.12 -40.54 33.25
N THR A 148 9.04 -40.43 32.46
CA THR A 148 8.95 -40.99 31.11
C THR A 148 8.53 -39.90 30.13
N GLU A 149 9.32 -39.75 29.07
CA GLU A 149 9.46 -38.64 28.12
C GLU A 149 8.22 -38.14 27.35
N LYS A 150 6.97 -38.45 27.72
CA LYS A 150 5.77 -37.86 27.10
C LYS A 150 4.65 -37.66 28.12
N VAL A 151 4.54 -36.46 28.68
CA VAL A 151 3.28 -35.99 29.27
C VAL A 151 2.21 -36.12 28.17
N ASP A 152 1.12 -36.81 28.46
CA ASP A 152 0.03 -36.98 27.50
C ASP A 152 -0.49 -35.59 27.09
N ASP A 153 -0.45 -35.30 25.77
CA ASP A 153 -0.89 -34.02 25.20
C ASP A 153 -2.32 -33.64 25.64
N ARG A 154 -3.11 -34.64 26.02
CA ARG A 154 -4.46 -34.52 26.56
C ARG A 154 -4.53 -33.69 27.84
N TYR A 155 -3.56 -33.80 28.74
CA TYR A 155 -3.51 -32.97 29.96
C TYR A 155 -3.25 -31.49 29.67
N ASN A 156 -2.54 -31.19 28.57
CA ASN A 156 -2.24 -29.82 28.20
C ASN A 156 -3.49 -29.04 27.78
N VAL A 157 -4.53 -29.72 27.28
CA VAL A 157 -5.84 -29.11 26.99
C VAL A 157 -6.49 -28.59 28.27
N LEU A 158 -6.46 -29.36 29.35
CA LEU A 158 -6.99 -28.95 30.66
C LEU A 158 -6.17 -27.80 31.24
N ASN A 159 -4.84 -27.87 31.13
CA ASN A 159 -3.94 -26.81 31.57
C ASN A 159 -4.20 -25.49 30.82
N VAL A 160 -4.50 -25.52 29.51
CA VAL A 160 -4.93 -24.32 28.78
C VAL A 160 -6.22 -23.76 29.37
N GLY A 161 -7.24 -24.61 29.59
CA GLY A 161 -8.52 -24.17 30.15
C GLY A 161 -8.36 -23.47 31.49
N ILE A 162 -7.54 -24.04 32.40
CA ILE A 162 -7.22 -23.42 33.69
C ILE A 162 -6.54 -22.06 33.48
N VAL A 163 -5.48 -21.99 32.66
CA VAL A 163 -4.74 -20.73 32.41
C VAL A 163 -5.67 -19.65 31.85
N MET A 164 -6.53 -19.99 30.88
CA MET A 164 -7.50 -19.05 30.30
C MET A 164 -8.45 -18.49 31.37
N ILE A 165 -9.00 -19.33 32.24
CA ILE A 165 -9.88 -18.89 33.34
C ILE A 165 -9.18 -17.85 34.23
N PHE A 166 -7.92 -18.10 34.59
CA PHE A 166 -7.14 -17.16 35.40
C PHE A 166 -6.82 -15.86 34.66
N LEU A 167 -6.47 -15.92 33.37
CA LEU A 167 -6.14 -14.75 32.57
C LEU A 167 -7.33 -13.81 32.36
N HIS A 168 -8.54 -14.35 32.18
CA HIS A 168 -9.76 -13.54 32.12
C HIS A 168 -10.08 -12.82 33.44
N PHE A 169 -9.65 -13.39 34.58
CA PHE A 169 -9.87 -12.81 35.91
C PHE A 169 -8.75 -11.88 36.40
N GLY A 170 -7.58 -11.88 35.77
CA GLY A 170 -6.39 -11.18 36.25
C GLY A 170 -6.52 -9.65 36.38
N GLU A 171 -7.65 -9.08 35.94
CA GLU A 171 -8.05 -7.67 36.09
C GLU A 171 -8.71 -7.35 37.43
N TRP A 172 -9.25 -8.38 38.08
CA TRP A 172 -10.10 -8.26 39.26
C TRP A 172 -9.46 -8.87 40.51
N ILE A 173 -8.50 -9.77 40.34
CA ILE A 173 -7.92 -10.56 41.43
C ILE A 173 -6.39 -10.49 41.35
N TYR A 174 -5.74 -10.30 42.51
CA TYR A 174 -4.28 -10.42 42.63
C TYR A 174 -3.87 -11.88 42.49
N THR A 175 -3.29 -12.23 41.35
CA THR A 175 -2.72 -13.57 41.13
C THR A 175 -1.41 -13.70 41.93
N PRO A 176 -1.25 -14.73 42.79
CA PRO A 176 0.01 -14.96 43.50
C PRO A 176 1.20 -15.08 42.55
N THR A 177 2.34 -14.47 42.91
CA THR A 177 3.54 -14.41 42.06
C THR A 177 4.01 -15.80 41.60
N ILE A 178 3.99 -16.79 42.49
CA ILE A 178 4.40 -18.18 42.20
C ILE A 178 3.49 -18.81 41.13
N LEU A 179 2.18 -18.54 41.18
CA LEU A 179 1.24 -19.06 40.19
C LEU A 179 1.45 -18.38 38.84
N MET A 180 1.73 -17.07 38.84
CA MET A 180 2.06 -16.33 37.62
C MET A 180 3.33 -16.89 36.94
N GLU A 181 4.36 -17.24 37.71
CA GLU A 181 5.58 -17.87 37.18
C GLU A 181 5.27 -19.22 36.52
N LYS A 182 4.43 -20.06 37.14
CA LYS A 182 3.99 -21.33 36.53
C LYS A 182 3.21 -21.12 35.22
N PHE A 183 2.38 -20.08 35.13
CA PHE A 183 1.66 -19.74 33.90
C PHE A 183 2.60 -19.25 32.81
N MET A 184 3.55 -18.38 33.14
CA MET A 184 4.56 -17.91 32.19
C MET A 184 5.40 -19.07 31.65
N GLN A 185 5.85 -19.98 32.52
CA GLN A 185 6.58 -21.19 32.10
C GLN A 185 5.75 -22.04 31.13
N PHE A 186 4.46 -22.27 31.43
CA PHE A 186 3.58 -23.03 30.56
C PHE A 186 3.37 -22.36 29.20
N ILE A 187 3.14 -21.05 29.18
CA ILE A 187 2.98 -20.25 27.95
C ILE A 187 4.27 -20.26 27.12
N GLU A 188 5.43 -20.09 27.76
CA GLU A 188 6.74 -20.14 27.10
C GLU A 188 6.98 -21.50 26.43
N SER A 189 6.71 -22.60 27.13
CA SER A 189 6.81 -23.95 26.57
C SER A 189 5.79 -24.20 25.45
N MET A 190 4.61 -23.58 25.50
CA MET A 190 3.60 -23.64 24.43
C MET A 190 4.01 -22.82 23.20
N LEU A 191 4.59 -21.64 23.36
CA LEU A 191 5.10 -20.83 22.26
C LEU A 191 6.32 -21.49 21.61
N SER A 192 7.25 -22.02 22.42
CA SER A 192 8.44 -22.78 21.97
C SER A 192 8.09 -24.09 21.26
N GLY A 193 6.89 -24.61 21.50
CA GLY A 193 6.42 -25.88 20.92
C GLY A 193 6.97 -27.13 21.55
N GLN A 194 7.40 -27.02 22.81
CA GLN A 194 7.72 -28.15 23.66
C GLN A 194 6.45 -28.89 24.11
N ILE A 195 5.31 -28.18 24.16
CA ILE A 195 3.99 -28.70 24.53
C ILE A 195 3.17 -28.97 23.27
N PHE A 196 2.41 -30.08 23.29
CA PHE A 196 1.66 -30.66 22.18
C PHE A 196 2.56 -31.33 21.11
N SER A 197 2.43 -32.64 20.93
CA SER A 197 3.20 -33.40 19.93
C SER A 197 2.95 -32.92 18.50
N THR A 198 3.90 -33.26 17.61
CA THR A 198 3.90 -32.88 16.19
C THR A 198 2.78 -33.51 15.35
N LYS A 199 1.89 -34.31 15.96
CA LYS A 199 0.72 -34.88 15.29
C LYS A 199 -0.18 -33.75 14.76
N LYS A 200 -0.70 -33.93 13.54
CA LYS A 200 -1.46 -32.90 12.80
C LYS A 200 -2.65 -32.33 13.59
N TYR A 201 -3.39 -33.17 14.33
CA TYR A 201 -4.52 -32.77 15.17
C TYR A 201 -4.10 -31.85 16.32
N ASN A 202 -3.06 -32.24 17.07
CA ASN A 202 -2.53 -31.47 18.19
C ASN A 202 -1.92 -30.13 17.74
N LYS A 203 -1.41 -30.07 16.50
CA LYS A 203 -0.96 -28.83 15.87
C LYS A 203 -2.11 -27.83 15.58
N ALA A 204 -3.29 -28.32 15.21
CA ALA A 204 -4.45 -27.46 14.97
C ALA A 204 -5.02 -26.92 16.29
N LEU A 205 -5.18 -27.79 17.29
CA LEU A 205 -5.63 -27.41 18.64
C LEU A 205 -4.67 -26.41 19.30
N ARG A 206 -3.36 -26.65 19.24
CA ARG A 206 -2.36 -25.70 19.76
C ARG A 206 -2.51 -24.32 19.13
N LYS A 207 -2.81 -24.22 17.83
CA LYS A 207 -3.02 -22.92 17.17
C LYS A 207 -4.25 -22.19 17.72
N GLU A 208 -5.35 -22.89 17.91
CA GLU A 208 -6.60 -22.33 18.46
C GLU A 208 -6.39 -21.79 19.88
N TYR A 209 -5.69 -22.55 20.72
CA TYR A 209 -5.34 -22.12 22.07
C TYR A 209 -4.37 -20.94 22.08
N LEU A 210 -3.33 -20.95 21.23
CA LEU A 210 -2.42 -19.82 21.11
C LEU A 210 -3.14 -18.54 20.65
N VAL A 211 -4.05 -18.63 19.67
CA VAL A 211 -4.88 -17.49 19.24
C VAL A 211 -5.66 -16.89 20.42
N SER A 212 -6.15 -17.74 21.32
CA SER A 212 -6.90 -17.30 22.51
C SER A 212 -6.02 -16.72 23.61
N LEU A 213 -4.78 -17.21 23.75
CA LEU A 213 -3.83 -16.79 24.79
C LEU A 213 -3.06 -15.51 24.44
N LEU A 214 -2.74 -15.30 23.15
CA LEU A 214 -1.90 -14.19 22.69
C LEU A 214 -2.40 -12.79 23.12
N PRO A 215 -3.71 -12.49 23.11
CA PRO A 215 -4.22 -11.20 23.59
C PRO A 215 -3.86 -10.87 25.05
N PHE A 216 -3.52 -11.86 25.88
CA PHE A 216 -3.16 -11.65 27.28
C PHE A 216 -1.66 -11.42 27.50
N ILE A 217 -0.81 -11.69 26.50
CA ILE A 217 0.65 -11.57 26.61
C ILE A 217 1.12 -10.15 26.97
N PRO A 218 0.61 -9.06 26.34
CA PRO A 218 1.04 -7.70 26.66
C PRO A 218 0.86 -7.38 28.15
N ARG A 219 -0.30 -7.76 28.68
CA ARG A 219 -0.64 -7.63 30.09
C ARG A 219 0.27 -8.48 30.98
N LEU A 220 0.49 -9.75 30.64
CA LEU A 220 1.36 -10.64 31.42
C LEU A 220 2.76 -10.06 31.55
N LEU A 221 3.32 -9.52 30.46
CA LEU A 221 4.62 -8.86 30.44
C LEU A 221 4.65 -7.59 31.29
N SER A 222 3.56 -6.83 31.36
CA SER A 222 3.47 -5.65 32.23
C SER A 222 3.52 -6.00 33.73
N GLN A 223 3.07 -7.19 34.12
CA GLN A 223 3.00 -7.67 35.50
C GLN A 223 4.17 -8.59 35.90
N ALA A 224 4.91 -9.11 34.93
CA ALA A 224 5.97 -10.09 35.13
C ALA A 224 7.21 -9.49 35.83
N ALA A 225 7.87 -10.32 36.66
CA ALA A 225 9.20 -10.02 37.16
C ALA A 225 10.21 -9.95 36.00
N SER A 226 11.25 -9.12 36.13
CA SER A 226 12.24 -8.88 35.07
C SER A 226 12.90 -10.15 34.54
N SER A 227 13.13 -11.15 35.40
CA SER A 227 13.75 -12.43 35.02
C SER A 227 12.94 -13.26 34.02
N TRP A 228 11.62 -13.09 33.96
CA TRP A 228 10.74 -13.84 33.06
C TRP A 228 10.41 -13.08 31.77
N LYS A 229 10.52 -11.75 31.79
CA LYS A 229 10.22 -10.91 30.62
C LYS A 229 11.10 -11.26 29.42
N SER A 230 12.41 -11.39 29.62
CA SER A 230 13.37 -11.69 28.56
C SER A 230 13.09 -13.02 27.86
N GLY A 231 12.93 -14.10 28.64
CA GLY A 231 12.65 -15.44 28.11
C GLY A 231 11.34 -15.47 27.32
N LEU A 232 10.26 -14.90 27.88
CA LEU A 232 8.96 -14.87 27.23
C LEU A 232 8.97 -14.02 25.95
N LEU A 233 9.59 -12.84 25.97
CA LEU A 233 9.74 -11.97 24.80
C LEU A 233 10.57 -12.62 23.68
N GLN A 234 11.64 -13.32 24.03
CA GLN A 234 12.48 -14.05 23.09
C GLN A 234 11.69 -15.15 22.38
N VAL A 235 10.96 -15.96 23.14
CA VAL A 235 10.15 -17.04 22.60
C VAL A 235 8.98 -16.50 21.79
N PHE A 236 8.30 -15.45 22.26
CA PHE A 236 7.23 -14.77 21.52
C PHE A 236 7.73 -14.24 20.18
N THR A 237 8.86 -13.54 20.17
CA THR A 237 9.46 -12.98 18.95
C THR A 237 9.84 -14.08 17.98
N SER A 238 10.44 -15.16 18.47
CA SER A 238 10.81 -16.31 17.65
C SER A 238 9.58 -17.01 17.05
N ALA A 239 8.51 -17.15 17.84
CA ALA A 239 7.25 -17.73 17.40
C ALA A 239 6.54 -16.85 16.35
N PHE A 240 6.59 -15.52 16.49
CA PHE A 240 6.08 -14.58 15.50
C PHE A 240 6.86 -14.68 14.18
N LYS A 241 8.20 -14.60 14.21
CA LYS A 241 9.06 -14.71 13.01
C LYS A 241 8.89 -16.05 12.28
N GLY A 242 8.68 -17.14 13.03
CA GLY A 242 8.43 -18.47 12.49
C GLY A 242 6.97 -18.74 12.08
N CYS A 243 6.06 -17.79 12.27
CA CYS A 243 4.65 -17.95 11.95
C CYS A 243 4.45 -17.95 10.41
N ARG A 244 3.60 -18.84 9.92
CA ARG A 244 3.20 -18.79 8.51
C ARG A 244 2.29 -17.59 8.28
N PRO A 245 2.52 -16.82 7.21
CA PRO A 245 1.80 -15.58 6.97
C PRO A 245 0.28 -15.80 6.88
N GLU A 246 -0.19 -16.93 6.34
CA GLU A 246 -1.64 -17.19 6.19
C GLU A 246 -2.34 -17.80 7.42
N SER A 247 -1.71 -17.80 8.60
CA SER A 247 -2.30 -18.43 9.79
C SER A 247 -3.13 -17.43 10.62
N SER A 248 -4.30 -17.82 11.12
CA SER A 248 -5.10 -17.05 12.13
C SER A 248 -4.28 -16.60 13.34
N LEU A 249 -3.31 -17.44 13.71
CA LEU A 249 -2.30 -17.17 14.70
C LEU A 249 -1.54 -15.84 14.48
N CYS A 250 -1.29 -15.46 13.22
CA CYS A 250 -0.54 -14.23 12.93
C CYS A 250 -1.33 -12.97 13.28
N LEU A 251 -2.65 -12.92 13.03
CA LEU A 251 -3.49 -11.80 13.47
C LEU A 251 -3.45 -11.60 14.98
N ALA A 252 -3.48 -12.70 15.74
CA ALA A 252 -3.39 -12.65 17.19
C ALA A 252 -2.02 -12.13 17.67
N PHE A 253 -0.93 -12.51 16.99
CA PHE A 253 0.40 -11.94 17.25
C PHE A 253 0.44 -10.44 16.93
N LEU A 254 -0.08 -10.02 15.78
CA LEU A 254 -0.12 -8.61 15.39
C LEU A 254 -0.93 -7.76 16.37
N SER A 255 -2.07 -8.26 16.84
CA SER A 255 -2.87 -7.59 17.88
C SER A 255 -2.12 -7.42 19.19
N ALA A 256 -1.38 -8.45 19.62
CA ALA A 256 -0.57 -8.38 20.84
C ALA A 256 0.64 -7.44 20.66
N ILE A 257 1.30 -7.48 19.50
CA ILE A 257 2.40 -6.57 19.14
C ILE A 257 1.91 -5.13 19.13
N GLU A 258 0.74 -4.87 18.54
CA GLU A 258 0.13 -3.56 18.51
C GLU A 258 -0.07 -3.01 19.93
N GLU A 259 -0.63 -3.80 20.85
CA GLU A 259 -0.82 -3.37 22.24
C GLU A 259 0.50 -3.10 22.97
N MET A 260 1.55 -3.87 22.69
CA MET A 260 2.88 -3.69 23.28
C MET A 260 3.69 -2.53 22.67
N LEU A 261 3.42 -2.18 21.40
CA LEU A 261 4.05 -1.03 20.73
C LEU A 261 3.29 0.27 21.01
N LEU A 262 1.96 0.20 21.08
CA LEU A 262 1.04 1.32 21.20
C LEU A 262 0.05 1.07 22.36
N PRO A 263 0.51 1.15 23.63
CA PRO A 263 -0.36 0.91 24.77
C PRO A 263 -1.55 1.88 24.73
N SER A 264 -2.77 1.35 24.59
CA SER A 264 -3.97 2.16 24.64
C SER A 264 -4.04 2.91 25.97
N HIS A 265 -4.49 4.16 25.95
CA HIS A 265 -4.59 5.11 27.09
C HIS A 265 -5.24 4.61 28.40
N ARG A 266 -5.66 3.34 28.50
CA ARG A 266 -6.24 2.75 29.72
C ARG A 266 -5.28 2.73 30.92
N HIS A 267 -3.96 2.80 30.72
CA HIS A 267 -3.00 2.81 31.83
C HIS A 267 -1.80 3.74 31.56
N GLY A 268 -2.05 5.02 31.31
CA GLY A 268 -1.24 6.18 31.76
C GLY A 268 0.29 6.22 31.62
N THR A 269 0.95 5.29 30.92
CA THR A 269 2.42 5.18 30.90
C THR A 269 2.94 5.10 29.47
N LEU A 270 4.04 5.82 29.27
CA LEU A 270 4.54 6.38 28.02
C LEU A 270 4.96 5.33 26.99
N PHE A 271 4.87 5.72 25.71
CA PHE A 271 5.58 5.10 24.58
C PHE A 271 7.01 4.72 24.97
N ILE A 272 7.48 3.56 24.48
CA ILE A 272 8.89 3.09 24.51
C ILE A 272 9.66 3.73 25.67
N ASP A 273 9.33 3.34 26.90
CA ASP A 273 10.10 3.84 28.04
C ASP A 273 11.51 3.24 27.95
N ALA A 274 12.52 4.12 27.92
CA ALA A 274 13.93 3.77 27.83
C ALA A 274 14.45 3.00 29.06
N SER A 275 13.58 2.71 30.02
CA SER A 275 13.86 2.00 31.26
C SER A 275 14.05 0.48 31.07
N ASP A 276 13.50 -0.13 30.01
CA ASP A 276 13.58 -1.58 29.74
C ASP A 276 14.27 -1.87 28.39
N LEU A 277 15.61 -1.86 28.41
CA LEU A 277 16.47 -2.11 27.23
C LEU A 277 16.19 -3.45 26.52
N GLU A 278 15.70 -4.45 27.25
CA GLU A 278 15.41 -5.78 26.69
C GLU A 278 14.14 -5.76 25.83
N LEU A 279 13.10 -5.05 26.28
CA LEU A 279 11.85 -4.89 25.52
C LEU A 279 12.09 -4.14 24.20
N ILE A 280 12.93 -3.10 24.23
CA ILE A 280 13.23 -2.26 23.06
C ILE A 280 13.79 -3.11 21.90
N GLY A 281 14.72 -4.03 22.18
CA GLY A 281 15.29 -4.89 21.15
C GLY A 281 14.24 -5.74 20.43
N HIS A 282 13.23 -6.21 21.16
CA HIS A 282 12.12 -6.97 20.58
C HIS A 282 11.14 -6.08 19.81
N GLN A 283 10.83 -4.89 20.32
CA GLN A 283 9.99 -3.90 19.63
C GLN A 283 10.58 -3.49 18.28
N ILE A 284 11.88 -3.20 18.25
CA ILE A 284 12.65 -2.93 17.02
C ILE A 284 12.51 -4.10 16.04
N ALA A 285 12.77 -5.32 16.52
CA ALA A 285 12.68 -6.52 15.69
C ALA A 285 11.27 -6.71 15.12
N TRP A 286 10.20 -6.37 15.84
CA TRP A 286 8.84 -6.48 15.32
C TRP A 286 8.54 -5.43 14.25
N ILE A 287 8.92 -4.17 14.47
CA ILE A 287 8.72 -3.08 13.50
C ILE A 287 9.43 -3.39 12.18
N GLN A 288 10.68 -3.85 12.26
CA GLN A 288 11.50 -4.17 11.09
C GLN A 288 10.99 -5.40 10.30
N GLU A 289 10.23 -6.30 10.92
CA GLU A 289 9.67 -7.48 10.24
C GLU A 289 8.38 -7.18 9.47
N LEU A 290 7.67 -6.08 9.76
CA LEU A 290 6.38 -5.76 9.12
C LEU A 290 6.48 -5.61 7.60
N PRO A 291 7.49 -4.91 7.02
CA PRO A 291 7.64 -4.81 5.56
C PRO A 291 7.86 -6.17 4.89
N ASP A 292 8.77 -6.98 5.42
CA ASP A 292 9.09 -8.30 4.86
C ASP A 292 7.88 -9.24 4.94
N PHE A 293 7.03 -9.04 5.95
CA PHE A 293 5.77 -9.74 6.07
C PHE A 293 4.79 -9.37 4.96
N LEU A 294 4.66 -8.07 4.61
CA LEU A 294 3.84 -7.62 3.47
C LEU A 294 4.34 -8.18 2.13
N VAL A 295 5.66 -8.23 1.95
CA VAL A 295 6.29 -8.82 0.75
C VAL A 295 5.95 -10.30 0.62
N ARG A 296 6.13 -11.08 1.68
CA ARG A 296 5.81 -12.52 1.71
C ARG A 296 4.33 -12.79 1.45
N LEU A 297 3.44 -12.08 2.15
CA LEU A 297 1.99 -12.18 1.96
C LEU A 297 1.56 -11.97 0.51
N GLY A 298 2.20 -11.03 -0.17
CA GLY A 298 1.85 -10.72 -1.55
C GLY A 298 2.50 -11.62 -2.61
N ASN A 299 3.67 -12.19 -2.34
CA ASN A 299 4.41 -13.06 -3.26
C ASN A 299 3.92 -14.51 -3.25
N ASP A 300 3.52 -15.04 -2.08
CA ASP A 300 3.19 -16.46 -1.90
C ASP A 300 1.79 -16.85 -2.44
N HIS A 301 1.06 -15.91 -3.06
CA HIS A 301 -0.32 -16.13 -3.51
C HIS A 301 -0.55 -15.93 -5.02
N PRO A 302 -0.46 -17.02 -5.80
CA PRO A 302 -0.99 -17.05 -7.16
C PRO A 302 -2.51 -17.26 -7.11
N SER A 303 -3.30 -16.17 -7.15
CA SER A 303 -4.70 -16.03 -7.65
C SER A 303 -5.73 -17.17 -7.42
N SER A 304 -5.50 -18.12 -6.51
CA SER A 304 -6.27 -19.36 -6.42
C SER A 304 -7.09 -19.39 -5.12
N SER A 305 -8.40 -19.49 -5.30
CA SER A 305 -9.48 -19.42 -4.29
C SER A 305 -9.84 -18.02 -3.77
N LYS A 306 -11.08 -17.59 -4.07
CA LYS A 306 -11.70 -16.33 -3.59
C LYS A 306 -11.70 -16.20 -2.06
N ALA A 307 -11.76 -17.32 -1.32
CA ALA A 307 -11.74 -17.31 0.14
C ALA A 307 -10.33 -17.05 0.71
N CYS A 308 -9.28 -17.51 0.02
CA CYS A 308 -7.90 -17.23 0.39
C CYS A 308 -7.58 -15.73 0.25
N ASN A 309 -8.11 -15.10 -0.81
CA ASN A 309 -7.93 -13.67 -1.05
C ASN A 309 -8.51 -12.80 0.08
N LEU A 310 -9.65 -13.17 0.69
CA LEU A 310 -10.27 -12.36 1.74
C LEU A 310 -9.41 -12.34 3.01
N TYR A 311 -8.91 -13.50 3.45
CA TYR A 311 -8.13 -13.60 4.67
C TYR A 311 -6.75 -12.93 4.54
N VAL A 312 -6.09 -13.10 3.39
CA VAL A 312 -4.82 -12.42 3.07
C VAL A 312 -5.03 -10.91 3.02
N THR A 313 -6.15 -10.45 2.45
CA THR A 313 -6.50 -9.02 2.45
C THR A 313 -6.66 -8.47 3.86
N LEU A 314 -7.36 -9.19 4.75
CA LEU A 314 -7.51 -8.80 6.15
C LEU A 314 -6.16 -8.72 6.89
N LEU A 315 -5.26 -9.67 6.62
CA LEU A 315 -3.91 -9.65 7.17
C LEU A 315 -3.09 -8.47 6.66
N CYS A 316 -3.05 -8.24 5.35
CA CYS A 316 -2.39 -7.07 4.76
C CYS A 316 -2.94 -5.78 5.37
N GLN A 317 -4.26 -5.68 5.50
CA GLN A 317 -4.91 -4.55 6.13
C GLN A 317 -4.49 -4.36 7.59
N ALA A 318 -4.45 -5.43 8.39
CA ALA A 318 -4.02 -5.35 9.78
C ALA A 318 -2.56 -4.87 9.92
N VAL A 319 -1.66 -5.38 9.08
CA VAL A 319 -0.24 -4.97 9.08
C VAL A 319 -0.09 -3.51 8.66
N LEU A 320 -0.79 -3.08 7.61
CA LEU A 320 -0.78 -1.69 7.15
C LEU A 320 -1.42 -0.73 8.15
N GLN A 321 -2.48 -1.16 8.84
CA GLN A 321 -3.08 -0.37 9.93
C GLN A 321 -2.11 -0.20 11.10
N LEU A 322 -1.39 -1.26 11.48
CA LEU A 322 -0.35 -1.16 12.50
C LEU A 322 0.76 -0.20 12.05
N GLN A 323 1.27 -0.33 10.82
CA GLN A 323 2.26 0.61 10.27
C GLN A 323 1.75 2.06 10.26
N LEU A 324 0.48 2.28 9.90
CA LEU A 324 -0.12 3.60 9.90
C LEU A 324 -0.17 4.19 11.32
N ARG A 325 -0.60 3.41 12.31
CA ARG A 325 -0.65 3.87 13.71
C ARG A 325 0.74 4.12 14.27
N LEU A 326 1.73 3.30 13.92
CA LEU A 326 3.14 3.51 14.27
C LEU A 326 3.64 4.84 13.72
N GLY A 327 3.39 5.12 12.43
CA GLY A 327 3.72 6.40 11.81
C GLY A 327 3.02 7.59 12.46
N GLN A 328 1.73 7.46 12.81
CA GLN A 328 0.98 8.50 13.54
C GLN A 328 1.55 8.80 14.93
N CYS A 329 2.15 7.79 15.57
CA CYS A 329 2.74 7.92 16.89
C CYS A 329 4.24 8.27 16.85
N ALA A 330 4.91 8.12 15.71
CA ALA A 330 6.33 8.42 15.53
C ALA A 330 6.74 9.82 16.02
N PRO A 331 5.97 10.92 15.80
CA PRO A 331 6.33 12.24 16.32
C PRO A 331 6.41 12.32 17.86
N MET A 332 5.78 11.37 18.57
CA MET A 332 5.77 11.32 20.03
C MET A 332 7.01 10.64 20.63
N SER A 333 7.83 9.96 19.80
CA SER A 333 9.03 9.25 20.25
C SER A 333 10.12 9.24 19.17
N THR A 334 11.29 9.82 19.48
CA THR A 334 12.42 9.89 18.55
C THR A 334 12.98 8.51 18.19
N SER A 335 12.96 7.55 19.11
CA SER A 335 13.39 6.17 18.85
C SER A 335 12.41 5.45 17.93
N LEU A 336 11.10 5.61 18.16
CA LEU A 336 10.06 5.05 17.29
C LEU A 336 10.14 5.63 15.87
N ALA A 337 10.35 6.94 15.75
CA ALA A 337 10.49 7.60 14.45
C ALA A 337 11.67 7.05 13.64
N SER A 338 12.84 6.89 14.28
CA SER A 338 14.03 6.34 13.62
C SER A 338 13.79 4.91 13.12
N GLU A 339 13.16 4.06 13.94
CA GLU A 339 12.89 2.67 13.57
C GLU A 339 11.81 2.58 12.49
N TYR A 340 10.78 3.43 12.56
CA TYR A 340 9.78 3.53 11.50
C TYR A 340 10.42 3.97 10.19
N ASP A 341 11.25 5.01 10.18
CA ASP A 341 11.97 5.47 8.99
C ASP A 341 12.87 4.38 8.38
N SER A 342 13.48 3.54 9.22
CA SER A 342 14.30 2.41 8.75
C SER A 342 13.51 1.38 7.93
N THR A 343 12.18 1.28 8.14
CA THR A 343 11.34 0.33 7.40
C THR A 343 11.27 0.62 5.89
N GLN A 344 11.60 1.85 5.47
CA GLN A 344 11.64 2.23 4.05
C GLN A 344 12.54 1.32 3.23
N TYR A 345 13.67 0.84 3.79
CA TYR A 345 14.61 -0.02 3.07
C TYR A 345 13.97 -1.36 2.66
N SER A 346 13.28 -2.01 3.59
CA SER A 346 12.59 -3.27 3.34
C SER A 346 11.30 -3.09 2.55
N LEU A 347 10.62 -1.95 2.68
CA LEU A 347 9.42 -1.62 1.90
C LEU A 347 9.72 -1.41 0.40
N ARG A 348 10.98 -1.26 -0.03
CA ARG A 348 11.32 -1.14 -1.44
C ARG A 348 10.78 -2.32 -2.26
N GLU A 349 11.03 -3.55 -1.82
CA GLU A 349 10.58 -4.77 -2.50
C GLU A 349 9.05 -4.88 -2.55
N PHE A 350 8.35 -4.29 -1.57
CA PHE A 350 6.89 -4.25 -1.55
C PHE A 350 6.31 -3.45 -2.74
N TYR A 351 7.01 -2.41 -3.19
CA TYR A 351 6.63 -1.61 -4.35
C TYR A 351 7.28 -2.10 -5.64
N CYS A 352 8.60 -2.29 -5.64
CA CYS A 352 9.39 -2.56 -6.84
C CYS A 352 10.83 -3.00 -6.53
N THR A 353 11.33 -4.01 -7.25
CA THR A 353 12.73 -4.47 -7.19
C THR A 353 13.40 -4.32 -8.54
N PHE A 354 14.64 -3.81 -8.53
CA PHE A 354 15.53 -3.76 -9.70
C PHE A 354 16.33 -5.06 -9.78
N LEU A 355 16.31 -5.72 -10.93
CA LEU A 355 17.11 -6.94 -11.16
C LEU A 355 18.46 -6.54 -11.77
N ASP A 356 19.55 -6.93 -11.12
CA ASP A 356 20.91 -6.75 -11.66
C ASP A 356 21.22 -7.89 -12.65
N GLY A 357 21.36 -7.56 -13.94
CA GLY A 357 21.73 -8.49 -15.01
C GLY A 357 21.44 -7.98 -16.43
N GLU A 358 22.16 -8.48 -17.44
CA GLU A 358 21.96 -8.13 -18.85
C GLU A 358 20.56 -8.55 -19.34
N GLY A 359 19.65 -7.57 -19.46
CA GLY A 359 18.23 -7.77 -19.81
C GLY A 359 17.24 -7.07 -18.87
N GLU A 360 17.60 -5.89 -18.36
CA GLU A 360 16.90 -5.02 -17.39
C GLU A 360 15.38 -5.23 -17.29
N GLY A 361 14.96 -6.06 -16.34
CA GLY A 361 13.56 -6.26 -15.98
C GLY A 361 13.24 -5.60 -14.65
N ILE A 362 12.27 -4.69 -14.63
CA ILE A 362 11.67 -4.19 -13.39
C ILE A 362 10.69 -5.27 -12.87
N ARG A 363 10.87 -5.71 -11.63
CA ARG A 363 9.89 -6.59 -10.96
C ARG A 363 9.01 -5.75 -10.04
N TYR A 364 7.75 -5.59 -10.41
CA TYR A 364 6.77 -4.92 -9.55
C TYR A 364 6.45 -5.78 -8.32
N GLY A 365 6.43 -5.12 -7.17
CA GLY A 365 6.10 -5.73 -5.90
C GLY A 365 4.60 -5.98 -5.74
N PRO A 366 4.20 -6.65 -4.65
CA PRO A 366 2.81 -7.03 -4.42
C PRO A 366 1.84 -5.87 -4.27
N PHE A 367 2.30 -4.66 -3.94
CA PHE A 367 1.47 -3.46 -3.79
C PHE A 367 0.48 -3.27 -4.96
N VAL A 368 0.94 -3.44 -6.21
CA VAL A 368 0.14 -3.21 -7.41
C VAL A 368 -1.08 -4.14 -7.49
N LYS A 369 -1.00 -5.32 -6.89
CA LYS A 369 -2.06 -6.35 -6.92
C LYS A 369 -2.98 -6.29 -5.71
N LEU A 370 -2.70 -5.44 -4.73
CA LEU A 370 -3.50 -5.34 -3.52
C LEU A 370 -4.87 -4.69 -3.80
N PRO A 371 -5.89 -5.01 -3.00
CA PRO A 371 -7.16 -4.29 -3.03
C PRO A 371 -6.96 -2.80 -2.73
N LYS A 372 -7.85 -1.97 -3.29
CA LYS A 372 -7.80 -0.51 -3.19
C LYS A 372 -7.66 0.01 -1.76
N ASP A 373 -8.39 -0.56 -0.81
CA ASP A 373 -8.33 -0.11 0.60
C ASP A 373 -6.95 -0.36 1.23
N CYS A 374 -6.30 -1.47 0.86
CA CYS A 374 -4.93 -1.75 1.28
C CYS A 374 -3.93 -0.80 0.59
N GLN A 375 -4.12 -0.51 -0.70
CA GLN A 375 -3.28 0.46 -1.40
C GLN A 375 -3.39 1.86 -0.77
N GLU A 376 -4.60 2.30 -0.42
CA GLU A 376 -4.83 3.58 0.27
C GLU A 376 -4.11 3.65 1.62
N LEU A 377 -4.19 2.58 2.43
CA LEU A 377 -3.49 2.51 3.70
C LEU A 377 -1.96 2.57 3.52
N ALA A 378 -1.42 1.79 2.57
CA ALA A 378 0.00 1.79 2.28
C ALA A 378 0.52 3.15 1.80
N VAL A 379 -0.26 3.83 0.95
CA VAL A 379 0.06 5.19 0.49
C VAL A 379 -0.05 6.19 1.63
N SER A 380 -1.04 6.05 2.52
CA SER A 380 -1.19 6.93 3.70
C SER A 380 0.00 6.82 4.67
N CYS A 381 0.63 5.66 4.79
CA CYS A 381 1.84 5.49 5.60
C CYS A 381 2.99 6.40 5.13
N LEU A 382 3.09 6.68 3.82
CA LEU A 382 4.19 7.47 3.23
C LEU A 382 4.30 8.89 3.82
N TYR A 383 3.21 9.45 4.31
CA TYR A 383 3.18 10.78 4.91
C TYR A 383 3.96 10.87 6.24
N TYR A 384 4.02 9.76 6.98
CA TYR A 384 4.54 9.75 8.35
C TYR A 384 6.03 9.49 8.46
N PHE A 385 6.72 9.22 7.34
CA PHE A 385 8.17 9.16 7.34
C PHE A 385 8.76 10.54 7.58
N SER A 386 9.75 10.65 8.47
CA SER A 386 10.38 11.94 8.78
C SER A 386 11.11 12.50 7.56
N ASN A 387 11.70 11.60 6.76
CA ASN A 387 12.33 11.90 5.49
C ASN A 387 12.21 10.69 4.55
N LEU A 388 11.73 10.90 3.33
CA LEU A 388 11.64 9.86 2.31
C LEU A 388 12.96 9.72 1.56
N ASP A 389 13.53 8.52 1.60
CA ASP A 389 14.82 8.23 0.97
C ASP A 389 14.74 8.29 -0.58
N PRO A 390 15.75 8.84 -1.29
CA PRO A 390 15.73 8.98 -2.74
C PRO A 390 15.59 7.66 -3.50
N LEU A 391 16.19 6.56 -3.00
CA LEU A 391 16.05 5.24 -3.63
C LEU A 391 14.65 4.67 -3.39
N PHE A 392 14.02 4.99 -2.27
CA PHE A 392 12.63 4.63 -2.01
C PHE A 392 11.65 5.41 -2.90
N LEU A 393 11.91 6.72 -3.13
CA LEU A 393 11.17 7.50 -4.12
C LEU A 393 11.35 6.94 -5.54
N LYS A 394 12.55 6.45 -5.88
CA LYS A 394 12.80 5.77 -7.15
C LYS A 394 11.95 4.49 -7.29
N THR A 395 11.83 3.66 -6.25
CA THR A 395 10.97 2.46 -6.31
C THR A 395 9.49 2.81 -6.44
N LEU A 396 9.04 3.88 -5.76
CA LEU A 396 7.67 4.41 -5.92
C LEU A 396 7.42 4.95 -7.33
N ALA A 397 8.37 5.70 -7.91
CA ALA A 397 8.26 6.21 -9.27
C ALA A 397 8.14 5.05 -10.26
N CYS A 398 8.98 4.02 -10.14
CA CYS A 398 8.86 2.82 -10.98
C CYS A 398 7.51 2.13 -10.81
N CYS A 399 7.02 2.01 -9.56
CA CYS A 399 5.69 1.45 -9.28
C CYS A 399 4.57 2.23 -10.01
N CYS A 400 4.67 3.57 -10.05
CA CYS A 400 3.74 4.44 -10.78
C CYS A 400 3.74 4.23 -12.31
N LEU A 401 4.81 3.65 -12.86
CA LEU A 401 4.93 3.31 -14.29
C LEU A 401 4.36 1.92 -14.62
N CYS A 402 3.85 1.18 -13.63
CA CYS A 402 3.22 -0.11 -13.85
C CYS A 402 1.87 0.04 -14.57
N LYS A 403 1.64 -0.78 -15.61
CA LYS A 403 0.39 -0.77 -16.38
C LYS A 403 -0.82 -1.29 -15.59
N ASP A 404 -0.56 -2.09 -14.56
CA ASP A 404 -1.61 -2.71 -13.74
C ASP A 404 -2.04 -1.82 -12.57
N LEU A 405 -1.35 -0.69 -12.34
CA LEU A 405 -1.70 0.25 -11.28
C LEU A 405 -2.92 1.08 -11.68
N GLU A 406 -3.94 1.12 -10.81
CA GLU A 406 -5.13 1.92 -11.04
C GLU A 406 -4.83 3.43 -11.02
N THR A 407 -5.51 4.17 -11.89
CA THR A 407 -5.34 5.63 -12.02
C THR A 407 -5.63 6.38 -10.70
N PHE A 408 -6.59 5.91 -9.90
CA PHE A 408 -6.88 6.49 -8.59
C PHE A 408 -5.67 6.41 -7.66
N THR A 409 -5.05 5.23 -7.55
CA THR A 409 -3.90 4.98 -6.67
C THR A 409 -2.70 5.83 -7.10
N LEU A 410 -2.48 5.98 -8.41
CA LEU A 410 -1.44 6.86 -8.95
C LEU A 410 -1.63 8.32 -8.52
N PHE A 411 -2.85 8.87 -8.67
CA PHE A 411 -3.12 10.24 -8.21
C PHE A 411 -2.96 10.39 -6.70
N ARG A 412 -3.35 9.36 -5.95
CA ARG A 412 -3.20 9.36 -4.50
C ARG A 412 -1.72 9.38 -4.07
N ILE A 413 -0.86 8.62 -4.74
CA ILE A 413 0.60 8.66 -4.49
C ILE A 413 1.14 10.08 -4.73
N ILE A 414 0.79 10.70 -5.86
CA ILE A 414 1.22 12.08 -6.17
C ILE A 414 0.72 13.06 -5.10
N GLU A 415 -0.53 12.93 -4.66
CA GLU A 415 -1.12 13.78 -3.63
C GLU A 415 -0.39 13.66 -2.29
N VAL A 416 -0.19 12.42 -1.81
CA VAL A 416 0.48 12.18 -0.52
C VAL A 416 1.93 12.63 -0.57
N LEU A 417 2.67 12.33 -1.63
CA LEU A 417 4.04 12.81 -1.78
C LEU A 417 4.10 14.33 -1.83
N GLN A 418 3.14 15.01 -2.48
CA GLN A 418 3.08 16.47 -2.47
C GLN A 418 2.83 17.02 -1.05
N ALA A 419 2.00 16.35 -0.25
CA ALA A 419 1.78 16.71 1.15
C ALA A 419 3.04 16.48 2.00
N SER A 420 3.75 15.36 1.77
CA SER A 420 5.03 15.06 2.42
C SER A 420 6.10 16.11 2.08
N TYR A 421 6.21 16.50 0.81
CA TYR A 421 7.10 17.59 0.37
C TYR A 421 6.78 18.91 1.07
N LYS A 422 5.50 19.31 1.10
CA LYS A 422 5.06 20.54 1.79
C LYS A 422 5.38 20.53 3.28
N SER A 423 5.42 19.35 3.89
CA SER A 423 5.74 19.16 5.30
C SER A 423 7.25 19.05 5.56
N GLY A 424 8.09 19.11 4.52
CA GLY A 424 9.54 19.07 4.61
C GLY A 424 10.15 17.67 4.63
N HIS A 425 9.38 16.62 4.35
CA HIS A 425 9.83 15.22 4.38
C HIS A 425 10.49 14.75 3.08
N ILE A 426 10.52 15.60 2.03
CA ILE A 426 11.14 15.28 0.74
C ILE A 426 11.99 16.48 0.33
N GLN A 427 13.24 16.24 -0.08
CA GLN A 427 14.06 17.29 -0.65
C GLN A 427 13.53 17.69 -2.04
N ILE A 428 13.62 18.98 -2.36
CA ILE A 428 13.10 19.52 -3.62
C ILE A 428 13.68 18.81 -4.85
N ALA A 429 14.97 18.45 -4.83
CA ALA A 429 15.63 17.73 -5.92
C ALA A 429 15.03 16.33 -6.15
N ASP A 430 14.77 15.59 -5.06
CA ASP A 430 14.23 14.24 -5.14
C ASP A 430 12.77 14.23 -5.60
N HIS A 431 11.98 15.21 -5.13
CA HIS A 431 10.58 15.36 -5.57
C HIS A 431 10.46 15.75 -7.04
N ILE A 432 11.35 16.64 -7.51
CA ILE A 432 11.48 16.98 -8.93
C ILE A 432 11.88 15.75 -9.74
N SER A 433 12.87 14.98 -9.26
CA SER A 433 13.33 13.75 -9.92
C SER A 433 12.19 12.73 -10.06
N PHE A 434 11.38 12.57 -9.01
CA PHE A 434 10.17 11.74 -9.05
C PHE A 434 9.19 12.19 -10.15
N PHE A 435 8.89 13.48 -10.24
CA PHE A 435 8.00 14.01 -11.27
C PHE A 435 8.53 13.89 -12.69
N ILE A 436 9.82 14.18 -12.91
CA ILE A 436 10.45 14.03 -14.22
C ILE A 436 10.43 12.56 -14.63
N THR A 437 10.76 11.63 -13.72
CA THR A 437 10.72 10.18 -13.98
C THR A 437 9.34 9.74 -14.46
N ILE A 438 8.26 10.21 -13.81
CA ILE A 438 6.89 9.91 -14.24
C ILE A 438 6.64 10.47 -15.64
N LEU A 439 6.94 11.75 -15.89
CA LEU A 439 6.66 12.37 -17.19
C LEU A 439 7.49 11.80 -18.34
N ALA A 440 8.74 11.44 -18.08
CA ALA A 440 9.66 10.94 -19.09
C ALA A 440 9.33 9.50 -19.52
N HIS A 441 8.85 8.65 -18.59
CA HIS A 441 8.73 7.21 -18.84
C HIS A 441 7.31 6.65 -18.76
N PHE A 442 6.29 7.47 -18.53
CA PHE A 442 4.90 6.99 -18.53
C PHE A 442 4.53 6.36 -19.87
N LYS A 443 3.91 5.18 -19.84
CA LYS A 443 3.56 4.43 -21.05
C LYS A 443 2.21 4.91 -21.59
N VAL A 444 2.23 5.80 -22.57
CA VAL A 444 1.03 6.23 -23.30
C VAL A 444 0.81 5.29 -24.49
N SER A 445 -0.34 4.63 -24.57
CA SER A 445 -0.72 3.93 -25.80
C SER A 445 -1.35 4.92 -26.78
N PRO A 446 -0.95 4.91 -28.07
CA PRO A 446 -1.59 5.75 -29.08
C PRO A 446 -3.06 5.36 -29.18
N GLU A 447 -3.96 6.35 -29.15
CA GLU A 447 -5.38 6.13 -29.43
C GLU A 447 -5.51 5.59 -30.85
N LYS A 448 -5.74 4.27 -30.99
CA LYS A 448 -6.04 3.69 -32.29
C LYS A 448 -7.38 4.26 -32.74
N SER A 449 -7.35 5.08 -33.78
CA SER A 449 -8.48 5.59 -34.54
C SER A 449 -9.17 4.48 -35.37
N SER A 450 -9.48 3.34 -34.76
CA SER A 450 -10.40 2.37 -35.37
C SER A 450 -11.83 2.75 -35.00
N PRO A 451 -12.70 3.11 -35.98
CA PRO A 451 -14.10 3.34 -35.69
C PRO A 451 -14.76 1.97 -35.47
N GLY A 452 -15.34 1.77 -34.30
CA GLY A 452 -16.17 0.59 -34.04
C GLY A 452 -15.63 -0.31 -32.95
N THR A 453 -15.73 0.12 -31.70
CA THR A 453 -16.44 -0.63 -30.66
C THR A 453 -16.60 0.28 -29.46
N GLU A 454 -17.85 0.56 -29.11
CA GLU A 454 -18.23 1.18 -27.84
C GLU A 454 -17.68 0.31 -26.70
N ASN A 455 -16.53 0.70 -26.17
CA ASN A 455 -16.09 0.27 -24.84
C ASN A 455 -16.14 1.50 -23.94
N GLU A 456 -17.35 1.85 -23.52
CA GLU A 456 -17.59 2.72 -22.38
C GLU A 456 -16.91 2.08 -21.15
N GLY A 457 -15.83 2.68 -20.64
CA GLY A 457 -15.28 2.31 -19.33
C GLY A 457 -13.76 2.39 -19.16
N LYS A 458 -12.96 2.46 -20.23
CA LYS A 458 -11.51 2.70 -20.11
C LYS A 458 -11.20 4.14 -20.51
N ASN A 459 -11.04 5.03 -19.52
CA ASN A 459 -10.40 6.32 -19.74
C ASN A 459 -9.11 6.09 -20.54
N SER A 460 -8.99 6.72 -21.70
CA SER A 460 -7.81 6.53 -22.53
C SER A 460 -6.57 6.93 -21.74
N THR A 461 -5.49 6.13 -21.84
CA THR A 461 -4.21 6.40 -21.18
C THR A 461 -3.70 7.81 -21.45
N HIS A 462 -4.05 8.36 -22.62
CA HIS A 462 -3.78 9.73 -23.02
C HIS A 462 -4.46 10.76 -22.11
N LYS A 463 -5.76 10.62 -21.81
CA LYS A 463 -6.48 11.50 -20.88
C LYS A 463 -5.90 11.44 -19.47
N THR A 464 -5.57 10.23 -19.00
CA THR A 464 -4.90 10.04 -17.71
C THR A 464 -3.54 10.75 -17.68
N PHE A 465 -2.72 10.57 -18.72
CA PHE A 465 -1.41 11.23 -18.78
C PHE A 465 -1.51 12.75 -18.83
N LYS A 466 -2.44 13.30 -19.61
CA LYS A 466 -2.72 14.75 -19.64
C LYS A 466 -3.11 15.29 -18.24
N ALA A 467 -3.92 14.55 -17.49
CA ALA A 467 -4.28 14.91 -16.12
C ALA A 467 -3.08 14.83 -15.17
N ILE A 468 -2.23 13.80 -15.28
CA ILE A 468 -0.97 13.69 -14.53
C ILE A 468 -0.07 14.88 -14.82
N THR A 469 0.14 15.22 -16.10
CA THR A 469 0.95 16.39 -16.51
C THR A 469 0.42 17.67 -15.86
N SER A 470 -0.90 17.89 -15.88
CA SER A 470 -1.51 19.08 -15.27
C SER A 470 -1.30 19.14 -13.76
N ILE A 471 -1.47 18.03 -13.05
CA ILE A 471 -1.28 17.96 -11.59
C ILE A 471 0.19 18.20 -11.25
N ILE A 472 1.11 17.52 -11.93
CA ILE A 472 2.55 17.68 -11.73
C ILE A 472 2.97 19.14 -11.99
N CYS A 473 2.51 19.74 -13.09
CA CYS A 473 2.73 21.16 -13.37
C CYS A 473 2.24 22.06 -12.23
N SER A 474 1.02 21.83 -11.73
CA SER A 474 0.49 22.56 -10.58
C SER A 474 1.36 22.39 -9.35
N CYS A 475 1.83 21.18 -9.04
CA CYS A 475 2.71 20.91 -7.91
C CYS A 475 4.04 21.65 -8.04
N VAL A 476 4.66 21.60 -9.23
CA VAL A 476 5.94 22.25 -9.53
C VAL A 476 5.85 23.77 -9.41
N SER A 477 4.74 24.37 -9.86
CA SER A 477 4.50 25.83 -9.70
C SER A 477 4.39 26.29 -8.24
N GLN A 478 4.20 25.37 -7.29
CA GLN A 478 4.07 25.66 -5.86
C GLN A 478 5.39 25.44 -5.09
N MET A 479 6.48 25.02 -5.74
CA MET A 479 7.74 24.62 -5.10
C MET A 479 8.64 25.77 -4.63
N GLY A 480 8.30 27.02 -4.95
CA GLY A 480 9.07 28.20 -4.55
C GLY A 480 9.37 29.14 -5.72
N ASP A 481 10.59 29.67 -5.78
CA ASP A 481 11.01 30.57 -6.86
C ASP A 481 11.14 29.80 -8.19
N ASN A 482 10.27 30.15 -9.15
CA ASN A 482 10.23 29.52 -10.46
C ASN A 482 11.58 29.57 -11.20
N ALA A 483 12.39 30.62 -11.02
CA ALA A 483 13.68 30.74 -11.67
C ALA A 483 14.70 29.72 -11.13
N LEU A 484 14.70 29.47 -9.82
CA LEU A 484 15.56 28.47 -9.20
C LEU A 484 15.09 27.05 -9.54
N VAL A 485 13.78 26.80 -9.48
CA VAL A 485 13.21 25.50 -9.87
C VAL A 485 13.50 25.20 -11.33
N HIS A 486 13.40 26.20 -12.22
CA HIS A 486 13.80 26.07 -13.63
C HIS A 486 15.29 25.69 -13.77
N GLN A 487 16.17 26.30 -12.97
CA GLN A 487 17.59 25.95 -12.97
C GLN A 487 17.86 24.50 -12.53
N MET A 488 17.06 23.95 -11.62
CA MET A 488 17.19 22.56 -11.18
C MET A 488 16.66 21.56 -12.21
N ILE A 489 15.59 21.93 -12.93
CA ILE A 489 14.86 21.02 -13.83
C ILE A 489 15.48 20.97 -15.24
N HIS A 490 15.95 22.10 -15.77
CA HIS A 490 16.26 22.20 -17.20
C HIS A 490 17.29 21.18 -17.69
N LYS A 491 18.37 20.92 -16.92
CA LYS A 491 19.41 19.96 -17.34
C LYS A 491 18.87 18.55 -17.43
N THR A 492 18.06 18.16 -16.45
CA THR A 492 17.46 16.83 -16.40
C THR A 492 16.46 16.64 -17.53
N ILE A 493 15.63 17.65 -17.84
CA ILE A 493 14.71 17.56 -18.98
C ILE A 493 15.47 17.48 -20.30
N LEU A 494 16.52 18.28 -20.51
CA LEU A 494 17.32 18.20 -21.73
C LEU A 494 17.99 16.83 -21.90
N TYR A 495 18.48 16.26 -20.80
CA TYR A 495 19.01 14.90 -20.78
C TYR A 495 17.94 13.88 -21.20
N GLU A 496 16.75 13.88 -20.57
CA GLU A 496 15.67 12.96 -20.91
C GLU A 496 15.14 13.15 -22.33
N MET A 497 15.06 14.39 -22.83
CA MET A 497 14.70 14.67 -24.22
C MET A 497 15.74 14.15 -25.23
N SER A 498 17.02 14.07 -24.85
CA SER A 498 18.06 13.50 -25.70
C SER A 498 17.96 11.98 -25.87
N LEU A 499 17.22 11.30 -24.97
CA LEU A 499 16.93 9.87 -25.05
C LEU A 499 15.78 9.53 -26.02
N VAL A 500 15.28 10.50 -26.78
CA VAL A 500 14.20 10.36 -27.77
C VAL A 500 12.94 9.73 -27.14
N PRO A 501 12.33 10.40 -26.15
CA PRO A 501 11.11 9.91 -25.50
C PRO A 501 9.93 9.93 -26.48
N THR A 502 8.81 9.30 -26.11
CA THR A 502 7.57 9.40 -26.90
C THR A 502 7.10 10.85 -27.01
N LEU A 503 6.36 11.15 -28.06
CA LEU A 503 5.88 12.50 -28.37
C LEU A 503 5.09 13.13 -27.22
N GLU A 504 4.21 12.36 -26.56
CA GLU A 504 3.44 12.83 -25.41
C GLU A 504 4.34 13.17 -24.22
N ASN A 505 5.36 12.35 -23.97
CA ASN A 505 6.27 12.51 -22.85
C ASN A 505 7.18 13.73 -23.06
N ALA A 506 7.68 13.92 -24.28
CA ALA A 506 8.37 15.14 -24.70
C ALA A 506 7.48 16.38 -24.50
N CYS A 507 6.21 16.31 -24.94
CA CYS A 507 5.26 17.40 -24.77
C CYS A 507 5.04 17.75 -23.28
N ALA A 508 4.89 16.74 -22.43
CA ALA A 508 4.69 16.94 -20.99
C ALA A 508 5.91 17.61 -20.32
N MET A 509 7.12 17.20 -20.68
CA MET A 509 8.36 17.82 -20.20
C MET A 509 8.52 19.26 -20.70
N LEU A 510 8.23 19.52 -21.98
CA LEU A 510 8.25 20.88 -22.55
C LEU A 510 7.23 21.80 -21.85
N ARG A 511 6.04 21.29 -21.53
CA ARG A 511 5.04 22.03 -20.76
C ARG A 511 5.52 22.38 -19.36
N MET A 512 6.23 21.47 -18.68
CA MET A 512 6.86 21.75 -17.39
C MET A 512 7.94 22.84 -17.50
N LEU A 513 8.78 22.82 -18.55
CA LEU A 513 9.77 23.87 -18.80
C LEU A 513 9.11 25.23 -19.01
N VAL A 514 8.14 25.29 -19.92
CA VAL A 514 7.43 26.52 -20.28
C VAL A 514 6.72 27.15 -19.09
N LEU A 515 6.14 26.32 -18.21
CA LEU A 515 5.47 26.78 -17.01
C LEU A 515 6.40 27.60 -16.10
N LEU A 516 7.67 27.21 -15.99
CA LEU A 516 8.64 27.81 -15.07
C LEU A 516 9.43 28.97 -15.68
N ASP A 517 9.41 29.11 -16.99
CA ASP A 517 10.17 30.11 -17.73
C ASP A 517 9.45 31.48 -17.74
N PHE A 518 9.45 32.20 -16.61
CA PHE A 518 8.71 33.48 -16.46
C PHE A 518 9.42 34.72 -17.07
N GLY A 519 10.55 34.59 -17.75
CA GLY A 519 11.29 35.70 -18.38
C GLY A 519 11.80 35.36 -19.78
N PRO A 520 12.48 36.28 -20.50
CA PRO A 520 13.17 35.92 -21.73
C PRO A 520 14.18 34.83 -21.37
N THR A 521 14.10 33.68 -22.04
CA THR A 521 14.77 32.41 -21.68
C THR A 521 16.17 32.66 -21.14
N ARG A 522 16.39 32.54 -19.82
CA ARG A 522 17.73 32.60 -19.20
C ARG A 522 18.48 31.27 -19.38
N LEU A 523 18.34 30.67 -20.55
CA LEU A 523 19.04 29.44 -20.91
C LEU A 523 20.49 29.82 -21.25
N LEU A 524 21.45 29.11 -20.66
CA LEU A 524 22.87 29.21 -21.04
C LEU A 524 23.03 28.78 -22.50
N ASP A 525 24.01 29.37 -23.20
CA ASP A 525 24.23 29.19 -24.64
C ASP A 525 24.27 27.72 -25.10
N ASP A 526 24.99 26.85 -24.38
CA ASP A 526 25.10 25.43 -24.72
C ASP A 526 23.75 24.68 -24.58
N ASN A 527 22.92 25.08 -23.61
CA ASN A 527 21.61 24.48 -23.37
C ASN A 527 20.61 24.89 -24.46
N ILE A 528 20.73 26.10 -25.01
CA ILE A 528 19.86 26.56 -26.12
C ILE A 528 20.12 25.70 -27.36
N ILE A 529 21.37 25.37 -27.65
CA ILE A 529 21.72 24.52 -28.80
C ILE A 529 21.14 23.12 -28.62
N SER A 530 21.36 22.49 -27.45
CA SER A 530 20.79 21.17 -27.16
C SER A 530 19.26 21.17 -27.26
N LEU A 531 18.60 22.20 -26.70
CA LEU A 531 17.15 22.35 -26.78
C LEU A 531 16.68 22.51 -28.23
N SER A 532 17.39 23.29 -29.05
CA SER A 532 17.03 23.49 -30.46
C SER A 532 17.04 22.18 -31.26
N ASN A 533 18.02 21.31 -31.02
CA ASN A 533 18.10 19.99 -31.66
C ASN A 533 16.95 19.08 -31.21
N SER A 534 16.65 19.03 -29.92
CA SER A 534 15.54 18.23 -29.39
C SER A 534 14.18 18.76 -29.85
N LEU A 535 13.99 20.09 -29.91
CA LEU A 535 12.77 20.73 -30.42
C LEU A 535 12.57 20.47 -31.90
N TRP A 536 13.63 20.52 -32.70
CA TRP A 536 13.56 20.16 -34.11
C TRP A 536 13.03 18.73 -34.28
N SER A 537 13.66 17.75 -33.62
CA SER A 537 13.20 16.35 -33.67
C SER A 537 11.74 16.21 -33.22
N TYR A 538 11.38 16.89 -32.13
CA TYR A 538 10.02 16.89 -31.60
C TYR A 538 8.98 17.45 -32.59
N LEU A 539 9.29 18.57 -33.24
CA LEU A 539 8.39 19.19 -34.22
C LEU A 539 8.15 18.29 -35.43
N MET A 540 9.17 17.52 -35.83
CA MET A 540 9.04 16.56 -36.92
C MET A 540 8.11 15.40 -36.58
N ASP A 541 8.22 14.88 -35.36
CA ASP A 541 7.31 13.85 -34.87
C ASP A 541 5.88 14.38 -34.69
N ALA A 542 5.74 15.62 -34.20
CA ALA A 542 4.44 16.28 -34.03
C ALA A 542 3.75 16.55 -35.37
N ALA A 543 4.51 16.90 -36.42
CA ALA A 543 3.99 17.19 -37.75
C ALA A 543 3.25 16.00 -38.40
N TYR A 544 3.51 14.77 -37.97
CA TYR A 544 2.74 13.60 -38.40
C TYR A 544 1.25 13.68 -38.02
N TYR A 545 0.92 14.44 -36.97
CA TYR A 545 -0.45 14.69 -36.53
C TYR A 545 -1.07 15.93 -37.17
N SER A 546 -0.33 16.63 -38.04
CA SER A 546 -0.90 17.74 -38.81
C SER A 546 -2.06 17.21 -39.66
N PRO A 547 -3.20 17.93 -39.74
CA PRO A 547 -4.16 17.70 -40.80
C PRO A 547 -3.41 17.69 -42.12
N GLU A 548 -3.52 16.62 -42.90
CA GLU A 548 -2.91 16.56 -44.22
C GLU A 548 -3.25 17.85 -44.98
N LEU A 549 -2.30 18.37 -45.76
CA LEU A 549 -2.55 19.46 -46.71
C LEU A 549 -3.53 19.04 -47.83
N SER A 550 -4.22 17.91 -47.69
CA SER A 550 -5.19 17.32 -48.62
C SER A 550 -6.62 17.52 -48.08
N GLU A 551 -7.55 17.88 -48.97
CA GLU A 551 -8.92 18.35 -48.68
C GLU A 551 -9.88 17.29 -48.08
N VAL A 552 -9.38 16.21 -47.48
CA VAL A 552 -10.24 15.13 -46.97
C VAL A 552 -10.52 15.34 -45.48
N SER A 553 -11.80 15.59 -45.18
CA SER A 553 -12.42 15.81 -43.87
C SER A 553 -11.61 15.26 -42.67
N THR A 554 -10.80 16.12 -42.09
CA THR A 554 -10.04 15.82 -40.87
C THR A 554 -11.01 15.67 -39.70
N SER A 555 -10.86 14.61 -38.91
CA SER A 555 -11.63 14.48 -37.67
C SER A 555 -11.28 15.63 -36.72
N CYS A 556 -12.29 16.24 -36.08
CA CYS A 556 -12.14 17.38 -35.15
C CYS A 556 -11.06 17.14 -34.07
N ASN A 557 -10.85 15.87 -33.69
CA ASN A 557 -9.91 15.48 -32.64
C ASN A 557 -8.42 15.63 -33.03
N GLN A 558 -8.05 15.50 -34.31
CA GLN A 558 -6.64 15.57 -34.73
C GLN A 558 -6.08 16.99 -34.64
N MET A 559 -6.87 18.00 -34.99
CA MET A 559 -6.46 19.40 -34.89
C MET A 559 -6.22 19.81 -33.42
N GLU A 560 -7.11 19.41 -32.51
CA GLU A 560 -6.95 19.67 -31.07
C GLU A 560 -5.68 19.02 -30.48
N ILE A 561 -5.34 17.81 -30.94
CA ILE A 561 -4.11 17.11 -30.54
C ILE A 561 -2.88 17.85 -31.08
N TYR A 562 -2.90 18.26 -32.34
CA TYR A 562 -1.80 18.97 -32.98
C TYR A 562 -1.55 20.34 -32.31
N GLU A 563 -2.61 21.09 -32.02
CA GLU A 563 -2.54 22.34 -31.24
C GLU A 563 -1.99 22.09 -29.83
N TYR A 564 -2.43 21.02 -29.16
CA TYR A 564 -1.92 20.66 -27.83
C TYR A 564 -0.42 20.35 -27.83
N LEU A 565 0.08 19.68 -28.86
CA LEU A 565 1.50 19.33 -29.01
C LEU A 565 2.36 20.56 -29.31
N LEU A 566 1.92 21.44 -30.21
CA LEU A 566 2.72 22.59 -30.65
C LEU A 566 2.75 23.75 -29.65
N LEU A 567 1.72 23.90 -28.83
CA LEU A 567 1.61 25.01 -27.87
C LEU A 567 2.88 25.30 -27.05
N PRO A 568 3.54 24.31 -26.40
CA PRO A 568 4.78 24.59 -25.66
C PRO A 568 5.91 25.14 -26.55
N CYS A 569 6.06 24.66 -27.80
CA CYS A 569 7.08 25.18 -28.72
C CYS A 569 6.81 26.63 -29.11
N LEU A 570 5.54 26.97 -29.38
CA LEU A 570 5.16 28.35 -29.70
C LEU A 570 5.52 29.30 -28.55
N ILE A 571 5.26 28.90 -27.30
CA ILE A 571 5.58 29.74 -26.14
C ILE A 571 7.11 29.90 -25.98
N LEU A 572 7.89 28.85 -26.24
CA LEU A 572 9.36 28.94 -26.21
C LEU A 572 9.90 29.88 -27.29
N PHE A 573 9.35 29.81 -28.52
CA PHE A 573 9.73 30.70 -29.60
C PHE A 573 9.32 32.15 -29.33
N ASP A 574 8.17 32.39 -28.70
CA ASP A 574 7.74 33.72 -28.26
C ASP A 574 8.71 34.37 -27.26
N ARG A 575 9.42 33.55 -26.48
CA ARG A 575 10.33 34.00 -25.42
C ARG A 575 11.80 34.04 -25.83
N SER A 576 12.17 33.48 -26.98
CA SER A 576 13.56 33.32 -27.41
C SER A 576 13.72 33.38 -28.93
N ASP A 577 14.03 34.56 -29.45
CA ASP A 577 14.33 34.76 -30.86
C ASP A 577 15.48 33.86 -31.32
N ARG A 578 16.55 33.76 -30.53
CA ARG A 578 17.71 32.91 -30.83
C ARG A 578 17.34 31.43 -30.97
N LEU A 579 16.45 30.92 -30.11
CA LEU A 579 15.99 29.53 -30.19
C LEU A 579 15.21 29.30 -31.49
N LEU A 580 14.33 30.23 -31.86
CA LEU A 580 13.61 30.16 -33.13
C LEU A 580 14.57 30.22 -34.32
N THR A 581 15.55 31.12 -34.33
CA THR A 581 16.57 31.21 -35.38
C THR A 581 17.31 29.89 -35.55
N LEU A 582 17.76 29.27 -34.46
CA LEU A 582 18.47 27.99 -34.50
C LEU A 582 17.59 26.86 -35.06
N VAL A 583 16.32 26.78 -34.63
CA VAL A 583 15.38 25.77 -35.16
C VAL A 583 15.09 25.98 -36.65
N LEU A 584 14.93 27.23 -37.10
CA LEU A 584 14.75 27.54 -38.53
C LEU A 584 15.98 27.18 -39.36
N ASN A 585 17.19 27.43 -38.85
CA ASN A 585 18.42 27.03 -39.51
C ASN A 585 18.54 25.50 -39.61
N LEU A 586 18.16 24.75 -38.56
CA LEU A 586 18.10 23.29 -38.58
C LEU A 586 17.06 22.77 -39.59
N MET A 587 15.90 23.42 -39.68
CA MET A 587 14.91 23.13 -40.73
C MET A 587 15.53 23.30 -42.12
N GLY A 588 16.22 24.43 -42.35
CA GLY A 588 16.88 24.76 -43.61
C GLY A 588 17.99 23.78 -44.00
N SER A 589 18.86 23.41 -43.05
CA SER A 589 19.98 22.49 -43.29
C SER A 589 19.51 21.07 -43.54
N SER A 590 18.45 20.61 -42.87
CA SER A 590 17.89 19.25 -43.04
C SER A 590 17.33 18.98 -44.45
N ILE A 591 17.04 20.04 -45.21
CA ILE A 591 16.60 19.94 -46.62
C ILE A 591 17.80 19.66 -47.54
N VAL A 592 18.98 20.17 -47.18
CA VAL A 592 20.22 20.11 -47.98
C VAL A 592 21.07 18.88 -47.62
N GLU A 593 21.10 18.48 -46.34
CA GLU A 593 21.91 17.36 -45.87
C GLU A 593 21.43 16.01 -46.41
N THR A 594 22.20 15.44 -47.34
CA THR A 594 22.11 14.06 -47.79
C THR A 594 22.79 13.14 -46.78
N ASN A 595 22.03 12.58 -45.82
CA ASN A 595 22.43 11.49 -44.93
C ASN A 595 23.55 11.77 -43.92
N SER A 596 23.18 11.95 -42.64
CA SER A 596 23.84 11.24 -41.55
C SER A 596 22.98 11.31 -40.29
N VAL A 597 22.90 10.22 -39.54
CA VAL A 597 22.14 10.04 -38.28
C VAL A 597 20.69 9.55 -38.46
N ALA A 598 20.51 8.34 -39.02
CA ALA A 598 19.74 7.24 -38.39
C ALA A 598 19.62 6.01 -39.31
N SER A 599 20.13 4.88 -38.81
CA SER A 599 19.91 3.48 -39.20
C SER A 599 20.20 3.00 -40.63
N SER A 600 21.21 2.13 -40.67
CA SER A 600 21.42 1.01 -41.58
C SER A 600 20.17 0.16 -41.87
N LEU A 601 20.20 -0.40 -43.09
CA LEU A 601 19.37 -1.45 -43.72
C LEU A 601 18.25 -0.97 -44.67
N HIS A 602 18.54 -1.18 -45.96
CA HIS A 602 17.70 -1.13 -47.18
C HIS A 602 17.57 0.22 -47.91
N ASP A 603 18.34 0.33 -49.00
CA ASP A 603 18.52 1.44 -49.97
C ASP A 603 17.28 1.83 -50.80
N THR A 604 16.08 1.84 -50.23
CA THR A 604 14.87 2.40 -50.89
C THR A 604 14.02 3.31 -49.99
N GLN A 605 14.46 3.54 -48.74
CA GLN A 605 13.69 4.30 -47.74
C GLN A 605 14.12 5.78 -47.58
N ASN A 606 15.29 6.16 -48.10
CA ASN A 606 15.88 7.49 -47.89
C ASN A 606 15.14 8.63 -48.63
N ASP A 607 14.63 8.38 -49.83
CA ASP A 607 13.93 9.42 -50.62
C ASP A 607 12.57 9.79 -50.01
N CYS A 608 11.90 8.80 -49.39
CA CYS A 608 10.62 8.98 -48.72
C CYS A 608 10.74 9.77 -47.40
N ALA A 609 11.88 9.69 -46.73
CA ALA A 609 12.16 10.46 -45.52
C ALA A 609 12.30 11.97 -45.80
N ARG A 610 12.91 12.34 -46.93
CA ARG A 610 13.13 13.75 -47.27
C ARG A 610 11.85 14.48 -47.71
N SER A 611 11.01 13.83 -48.51
CA SER A 611 9.69 14.35 -48.89
C SER A 611 8.81 14.60 -47.66
N ARG A 612 8.76 13.62 -46.74
CA ARG A 612 8.06 13.74 -45.46
C ARG A 612 8.63 14.86 -44.59
N SER A 613 9.95 15.05 -44.62
CA SER A 613 10.57 16.14 -43.87
C SER A 613 10.13 17.52 -44.37
N ILE A 614 10.12 17.73 -45.69
CA ILE A 614 9.68 18.99 -46.30
C ILE A 614 8.20 19.27 -46.01
N GLU A 615 7.35 18.24 -46.05
CA GLU A 615 5.92 18.36 -45.71
C GLU A 615 5.72 18.72 -44.24
N ALA A 616 6.50 18.13 -43.33
CA ALA A 616 6.48 18.45 -41.91
C ALA A 616 6.94 19.89 -41.61
N ILE A 617 8.04 20.34 -42.24
CA ILE A 617 8.52 21.72 -42.14
C ILE A 617 7.45 22.70 -42.62
N ALA A 618 6.87 22.45 -43.81
CA ALA A 618 5.85 23.31 -44.38
C ALA A 618 4.60 23.37 -43.48
N SER A 619 4.11 22.23 -43.00
CA SER A 619 2.93 22.14 -42.13
C SER A 619 3.14 22.90 -40.81
N THR A 620 4.31 22.73 -40.18
CA THR A 620 4.65 23.39 -38.93
C THR A 620 4.75 24.92 -39.12
N LEU A 621 5.44 25.39 -40.17
CA LEU A 621 5.54 26.82 -40.46
C LEU A 621 4.19 27.47 -40.81
N ILE A 622 3.34 26.76 -41.58
CA ILE A 622 1.98 27.20 -41.90
C ILE A 622 1.13 27.30 -40.63
N PHE A 623 1.27 26.34 -39.72
CA PHE A 623 0.58 26.37 -38.44
C PHE A 623 1.06 27.55 -37.58
N MET A 624 2.38 27.71 -37.41
CA MET A 624 2.97 28.84 -36.68
C MET A 624 2.51 30.20 -37.24
N HIS A 625 2.32 30.31 -38.55
CA HIS A 625 1.79 31.51 -39.19
C HIS A 625 0.35 31.85 -38.82
N LYS A 626 -0.50 30.85 -38.55
CA LYS A 626 -1.91 31.09 -38.17
C LYS A 626 -2.02 31.78 -36.80
N GLU A 627 -1.02 31.62 -35.94
CA GLU A 627 -0.97 32.22 -34.61
C GLU A 627 -0.43 33.65 -34.67
N VAL A 628 -1.27 34.63 -34.32
CA VAL A 628 -1.00 36.08 -34.52
C VAL A 628 0.28 36.55 -33.83
N LYS A 629 0.61 36.01 -32.65
CA LYS A 629 1.83 36.39 -31.92
C LYS A 629 3.08 35.88 -32.63
N ILE A 630 3.07 34.61 -33.01
CA ILE A 630 4.20 33.95 -33.68
C ILE A 630 4.39 34.49 -35.09
N GLN A 631 3.30 34.84 -35.78
CA GLN A 631 3.35 35.52 -37.07
C GLN A 631 4.23 36.78 -37.04
N ARG A 632 4.15 37.59 -35.97
CA ARG A 632 4.98 38.79 -35.82
C ARG A 632 6.46 38.46 -35.63
N ILE A 633 6.76 37.37 -34.94
CA ILE A 633 8.15 36.94 -34.69
C ILE A 633 8.73 36.28 -35.92
N LEU A 634 7.95 35.46 -36.64
CA LEU A 634 8.34 34.97 -37.97
C LEU A 634 8.58 36.14 -38.94
N SER A 635 7.89 37.27 -38.76
CA SER A 635 8.07 38.46 -39.60
C SER A 635 9.50 39.04 -39.56
N SER A 636 10.24 38.83 -38.46
CA SER A 636 11.63 39.28 -38.28
C SER A 636 12.68 38.26 -38.77
N HIS A 637 12.30 37.02 -39.06
CA HIS A 637 13.19 35.93 -39.50
C HIS A 637 13.08 35.66 -41.02
N LYS A 638 13.05 36.74 -41.81
CA LYS A 638 12.84 36.68 -43.28
C LYS A 638 13.93 35.91 -44.02
N SER A 639 15.17 36.09 -43.58
CA SER A 639 16.36 35.47 -44.19
C SER A 639 16.28 33.95 -44.10
N GLU A 640 15.99 33.44 -42.91
CA GLU A 640 15.97 32.01 -42.57
C GLU A 640 14.81 31.31 -43.28
N ILE A 641 13.61 31.92 -43.27
CA ILE A 641 12.45 31.40 -43.99
C ILE A 641 12.68 31.45 -45.52
N GLY A 642 13.34 32.49 -46.01
CA GLY A 642 13.74 32.61 -47.42
C GLY A 642 14.72 31.53 -47.84
N GLU A 643 15.70 31.21 -46.98
CA GLU A 643 16.67 30.14 -47.18
C GLU A 643 15.99 28.77 -47.24
N ILE A 644 15.05 28.47 -46.33
CA ILE A 644 14.24 27.24 -46.37
C ILE A 644 13.50 27.12 -47.71
N LEU A 645 12.83 28.18 -48.15
CA LEU A 645 12.11 28.19 -49.44
C LEU A 645 13.05 28.01 -50.63
N HIS A 646 14.20 28.67 -50.61
CA HIS A 646 15.23 28.53 -51.64
C HIS A 646 15.77 27.09 -51.68
N ASN A 647 16.05 26.48 -50.53
CA ASN A 647 16.53 25.09 -50.45
C ASN A 647 15.49 24.10 -50.99
N ILE A 648 14.20 24.28 -50.68
CA ILE A 648 13.12 23.46 -51.26
C ILE A 648 13.03 23.66 -52.78
N PHE A 649 13.18 24.90 -53.27
CA PHE A 649 13.14 25.19 -54.70
C PHE A 649 14.32 24.57 -55.46
N CYS A 650 15.54 24.69 -54.93
CA CYS A 650 16.74 24.05 -55.47
C CYS A 650 16.61 22.53 -55.51
N LEU A 651 15.97 21.93 -54.51
CA LEU A 651 15.69 20.50 -54.50
C LEU A 651 14.67 20.08 -55.57
N GLN A 652 13.70 20.93 -55.90
CA GLN A 652 12.75 20.67 -57.00
C GLN A 652 13.38 20.80 -58.39
N SER A 653 14.37 21.68 -58.55
CA SER A 653 15.04 21.94 -59.83
C SER A 653 16.22 20.99 -60.09
N SER A 654 16.76 20.36 -59.04
CA SER A 654 17.77 19.30 -59.12
C SER A 654 17.26 18.10 -59.92
N LYS A 655 18.02 17.72 -60.96
CA LYS A 655 17.82 16.48 -61.74
C LYS A 655 18.41 15.23 -61.08
N GLU A 656 19.14 15.40 -59.97
CA GLU A 656 20.00 14.36 -59.37
C GLU A 656 19.29 13.44 -58.37
N LEU A 657 18.01 13.68 -58.07
CA LEU A 657 17.28 12.92 -57.03
C LEU A 657 16.20 12.02 -57.62
N SER A 658 16.26 10.72 -57.28
CA SER A 658 15.31 9.65 -57.61
C SER A 658 13.95 9.78 -56.89
N ILE A 659 13.38 10.98 -56.83
CA ILE A 659 12.10 11.24 -56.18
C ILE A 659 10.97 10.73 -57.08
N THR A 660 10.03 9.97 -56.51
CA THR A 660 8.86 9.47 -57.24
C THR A 660 7.94 10.63 -57.68
N LEU A 661 7.12 10.41 -58.71
CA LEU A 661 6.19 11.45 -59.19
C LEU A 661 5.21 11.93 -58.10
N ASP A 662 4.78 11.04 -57.21
CA ASP A 662 3.89 11.35 -56.08
C ASP A 662 4.57 12.23 -55.02
N GLU A 663 5.82 11.89 -54.65
CA GLU A 663 6.61 12.69 -53.71
C GLU A 663 6.96 14.06 -54.27
N ARG A 664 7.29 14.15 -55.57
CA ARG A 664 7.52 15.43 -56.24
C ARG A 664 6.25 16.29 -56.24
N HIS A 665 5.08 15.69 -56.36
CA HIS A 665 3.81 16.39 -56.25
C HIS A 665 3.56 16.91 -54.83
N LYS A 666 3.79 16.10 -53.80
CA LYS A 666 3.67 16.49 -52.37
C LYS A 666 4.61 17.63 -52.00
N VAL A 667 5.88 17.53 -52.38
CA VAL A 667 6.88 18.61 -52.17
C VAL A 667 6.47 19.89 -52.89
N LYS A 668 5.88 19.79 -54.10
CA LYS A 668 5.39 20.95 -54.85
C LYS A 668 4.16 21.60 -54.20
N LEU A 669 3.25 20.80 -53.66
CA LEU A 669 2.11 21.31 -52.88
C LEU A 669 2.58 22.03 -51.61
N ALA A 670 3.45 21.40 -50.82
CA ALA A 670 4.04 21.97 -49.62
C ALA A 670 4.74 23.31 -49.91
N PHE A 671 5.56 23.35 -50.98
CA PHE A 671 6.21 24.58 -51.44
C PHE A 671 5.22 25.68 -51.84
N ASN A 672 4.17 25.35 -52.61
CA ASN A 672 3.18 26.34 -53.03
C ASN A 672 2.38 26.90 -51.85
N HIS A 673 2.00 26.06 -50.89
CA HIS A 673 1.32 26.48 -49.67
C HIS A 673 2.23 27.36 -48.81
N LEU A 674 3.48 26.95 -48.61
CA LEU A 674 4.45 27.73 -47.84
C LEU A 674 4.74 29.08 -48.54
N LYS A 675 4.92 29.09 -49.86
CA LYS A 675 5.09 30.31 -50.68
C LYS A 675 3.91 31.26 -50.53
N THR A 676 2.68 30.75 -50.63
CA THR A 676 1.47 31.58 -50.48
C THR A 676 1.39 32.19 -49.08
N THR A 677 1.77 31.43 -48.06
CA THR A 677 1.74 31.84 -46.66
C THR A 677 2.83 32.87 -46.35
N THR A 678 4.03 32.68 -46.87
CA THR A 678 5.15 33.65 -46.76
C THR A 678 4.93 34.93 -47.56
N SER A 679 4.26 34.84 -48.71
CA SER A 679 3.81 36.02 -49.46
C SER A 679 2.88 36.90 -48.63
N ARG A 680 2.02 36.29 -47.79
CA ARG A 680 1.12 36.97 -46.85
C ARG A 680 1.84 37.52 -45.61
N LEU A 681 2.93 36.88 -45.16
CA LEU A 681 3.77 37.35 -44.04
C LEU A 681 4.53 38.65 -44.35
N HIS A 682 4.97 38.81 -45.60
CA HIS A 682 6.05 39.75 -45.89
C HIS A 682 5.81 40.70 -47.07
N GLY A 683 4.69 40.58 -47.78
CA GLY A 683 4.46 41.38 -48.99
C GLY A 683 5.52 41.14 -50.07
N TRP A 684 6.10 39.93 -50.10
CA TRP A 684 7.07 39.54 -51.13
C TRP A 684 6.44 39.60 -52.51
N SER A 685 7.14 40.23 -53.46
CA SER A 685 6.77 40.19 -54.86
C SER A 685 6.97 38.76 -55.38
N CYS A 686 6.09 38.30 -56.26
CA CYS A 686 6.26 37.02 -56.96
C CYS A 686 7.59 36.93 -57.73
N ASP A 687 8.26 38.07 -57.96
CA ASP A 687 9.50 38.19 -58.71
C ASP A 687 10.78 37.97 -57.89
N ASP A 688 10.75 38.04 -56.56
CA ASP A 688 11.94 37.79 -55.72
C ASP A 688 12.40 36.31 -55.76
N PHE A 689 11.53 35.41 -56.19
CA PHE A 689 11.83 33.98 -56.41
C PHE A 689 12.22 33.63 -57.85
N ARG A 690 12.27 34.62 -58.75
CA ARG A 690 12.65 34.43 -60.16
C ARG A 690 14.09 34.83 -60.47
N THR A 691 14.78 35.47 -59.52
CA THR A 691 16.15 35.98 -59.71
C THR A 691 17.08 35.46 -58.63
N SER A 692 17.39 34.16 -58.69
CA SER A 692 18.64 33.56 -58.19
C SER A 692 18.88 32.26 -58.94
#